data_AF-A0A952RUF5-F1
#
_entry.id   AF-A0A952RUF5-F1
#
_cell.length_a   1.000
_cell.length_b   1.000
_cell.length_c   1.000
_cell.angle_alpha   90.00
_cell.angle_beta   90.00
_cell.angle_gamma   90.00
#
_symmetry.space_group_name_H-M   'P 1'
#
loop_
_entity.id
_entity.type
_entity.pdbx_description
1 polymer ?
#
loop_
_entity_poly.entity_id
_entity_poly.type
_entity_poly.pdbx_seq_one_letter_code
_entity_poly.pdbx_strand_id
1 'polypeptide(L)'
;MESAAPLGRLLVSSGLLTQEKLDEALAVQKAEGKRLGDVLADKGLVRPHQLAQFLSHQLACPWVSLQRVEIAPEAVEKLPREIARRHFMIPVHLRTSRGSTALYVAMDDPTDDVALSEATSAATMPVKPMVALASEIKEHLDRLYPAPPEPSPLPPIVVPEGSFPPVSPKTNPQMPRPAVSKPPPPLPISKATQASVSTPQPPPVILRESSSVIEVSAVLEASELFDEPAPESHSPGATPHILVIGAKEELFARVRAASRSVAAFATSASIPEAKEEVANTTICAFVVGAEIYANERAAIDRLAHDANAPIIVSNELFTGPQLYGLLKGSVERWRRAAYEKGNVLEGRYELLRDLTPRTRPKRVVTWEVKHVRTARRSIAKIGLRANDYSGVRREQYALARVHHPGALELRDAGTTELGDPFIVVESAEGKTLEGLVAARGALETQEACAIVRQLAEVLAAAHEAGVRHSSVRPEHVVIARDAWGTERVKLVGWEAASVDDATSDTGPDLSGVGACAFLALVGRPAGDKEDATAAIKDAALAPVVKRALAKEGSVKDFADALADAMKAREPTTVLTAVPEKRGASMRPPAAPPAESPKELRRFPRAPYRTPVRVEIAGIGAVDGRSEDISAGGLFVVTRGHIADRAQVTIRFALPIDGKVVSEMAIVKWSRAPNADDVGAVRAIGIELVSPGAETTKQVARYVQLMASEQV
;
A
#
# COMPACT_ATOMS: atom_id res chain seq x y z
N MET A 1 -15.72 13.80 24.75
CA MET A 1 -16.34 12.57 24.23
C MET A 1 -17.67 12.96 23.62
N GLU A 2 -17.72 13.12 22.29
CA GLU A 2 -19.01 13.15 21.59
C GLU A 2 -19.56 11.73 21.55
N SER A 3 -20.86 11.55 21.77
CA SER A 3 -21.47 10.22 21.78
C SER A 3 -21.38 9.60 20.39
N ALA A 4 -20.74 8.43 20.29
CA ALA A 4 -20.67 7.68 19.03
C ALA A 4 -22.09 7.48 18.46
N ALA A 5 -22.25 7.75 17.16
CA ALA A 5 -23.57 7.71 16.54
C ALA A 5 -24.23 6.32 16.71
N PRO A 6 -25.53 6.24 17.02
CA PRO A 6 -26.19 4.95 17.23
C PRO A 6 -26.03 4.04 16.01
N LEU A 7 -25.64 2.78 16.25
CA LEU A 7 -25.29 1.77 15.24
C LEU A 7 -26.29 1.71 14.08
N GLY A 8 -27.59 1.70 14.38
CA GLY A 8 -28.65 1.73 13.36
C GLY A 8 -28.58 2.94 12.42
N ARG A 9 -28.34 4.14 12.96
CA ARG A 9 -28.23 5.37 12.17
C ARG A 9 -27.00 5.36 11.26
N LEU A 10 -25.91 4.73 11.71
CA LEU A 10 -24.71 4.51 10.88
C LEU A 10 -25.02 3.54 9.73
N LEU A 11 -25.65 2.41 10.00
CA LEU A 11 -26.04 1.39 9.00
C LEU A 11 -27.05 1.93 7.96
N VAL A 12 -27.93 2.86 8.35
CA VAL A 12 -28.80 3.58 7.40
C VAL A 12 -28.00 4.60 6.59
N SER A 13 -27.09 5.37 7.21
CA SER A 13 -26.26 6.36 6.49
C SER A 13 -25.28 5.76 5.48
N SER A 14 -24.90 4.49 5.64
CA SER A 14 -24.05 3.73 4.71
C SER A 14 -24.83 2.96 3.64
N GLY A 15 -26.17 3.02 3.65
CA GLY A 15 -27.02 2.32 2.68
C GLY A 15 -27.12 0.81 2.89
N LEU A 16 -26.53 0.25 3.96
CA LEU A 16 -26.65 -1.19 4.30
C LEU A 16 -28.04 -1.56 4.84
N LEU A 17 -28.79 -0.60 5.36
CA LEU A 17 -30.10 -0.79 5.97
C LEU A 17 -31.05 0.35 5.56
N THR A 18 -32.33 0.06 5.29
CA THR A 18 -33.33 1.13 5.11
C THR A 18 -33.87 1.56 6.47
N GLN A 19 -34.32 2.81 6.59
CA GLN A 19 -34.91 3.33 7.84
C GLN A 19 -36.08 2.46 8.32
N GLU A 20 -36.94 2.01 7.40
CA GLU A 20 -38.07 1.11 7.67
C GLU A 20 -37.62 -0.23 8.29
N LYS A 21 -36.55 -0.84 7.75
CA LYS A 21 -35.96 -2.08 8.28
C LYS A 21 -35.25 -1.88 9.62
N LEU A 22 -34.67 -0.70 9.85
CA LEU A 22 -34.12 -0.33 11.15
C LEU A 22 -35.24 -0.22 12.21
N ASP A 23 -36.35 0.43 11.86
CA ASP A 23 -37.47 0.62 12.80
C ASP A 23 -38.16 -0.71 13.14
N GLU A 24 -38.27 -1.64 12.18
CA GLU A 24 -38.68 -3.03 12.44
C GLU A 24 -37.71 -3.77 13.38
N ALA A 25 -36.40 -3.67 13.13
CA ALA A 25 -35.38 -4.29 13.99
C ALA A 25 -35.36 -3.69 15.41
N LEU A 26 -35.57 -2.37 15.56
CA LEU A 26 -35.69 -1.69 16.85
C LEU A 26 -36.95 -2.09 17.62
N ALA A 27 -38.06 -2.39 16.92
CA ALA A 27 -39.27 -2.91 17.55
C ALA A 27 -39.04 -4.32 18.12
N VAL A 28 -38.40 -5.21 17.33
CA VAL A 28 -38.05 -6.57 17.79
C VAL A 28 -36.98 -6.53 18.88
N GLN A 29 -36.00 -5.63 18.82
CA GLN A 29 -35.01 -5.44 19.89
C GLN A 29 -35.69 -5.12 21.23
N LYS A 30 -36.70 -4.24 21.24
CA LYS A 30 -37.46 -3.89 22.45
C LYS A 30 -38.37 -5.01 22.95
N ALA A 31 -38.80 -5.93 22.08
CA ALA A 31 -39.63 -7.07 22.45
C ALA A 31 -38.81 -8.26 22.99
N GLU A 32 -37.63 -8.53 22.41
CA GLU A 32 -36.78 -9.68 22.75
C GLU A 32 -35.63 -9.35 23.72
N GLY A 33 -35.31 -8.07 23.94
CA GLY A 33 -34.24 -7.63 24.85
C GLY A 33 -32.80 -7.84 24.34
N LYS A 34 -32.62 -8.28 23.09
CA LYS A 34 -31.32 -8.54 22.43
C LYS A 34 -30.52 -7.25 22.16
N ARG A 35 -29.24 -7.39 21.76
CA ARG A 35 -28.48 -6.27 21.15
C ARG A 35 -29.01 -6.05 19.72
N LEU A 36 -29.04 -4.80 19.25
CA LEU A 36 -29.56 -4.47 17.91
C LEU A 36 -28.80 -5.19 16.79
N GLY A 37 -27.50 -5.41 16.97
CA GLY A 37 -26.66 -6.17 16.03
C GLY A 37 -27.16 -7.60 15.84
N ASP A 38 -27.45 -8.32 16.93
CA ASP A 38 -27.96 -9.69 16.89
C ASP A 38 -29.28 -9.76 16.12
N VAL A 39 -30.21 -8.84 16.37
CA VAL A 39 -31.52 -8.80 15.68
C VAL A 39 -31.36 -8.55 14.17
N LEU A 40 -30.39 -7.72 13.77
CA LEU A 40 -30.10 -7.45 12.35
C LEU A 40 -29.41 -8.64 11.66
N ALA A 41 -28.60 -9.40 12.39
CA ALA A 41 -27.96 -10.62 11.92
C ALA A 41 -28.95 -11.80 11.83
N ASP A 42 -29.73 -12.06 12.90
CA ASP A 42 -30.75 -13.12 12.99
C ASP A 42 -31.79 -13.01 11.86
N LYS A 43 -32.24 -11.78 11.56
CA LYS A 43 -33.20 -11.52 10.47
C LYS A 43 -32.56 -11.47 9.07
N GLY A 44 -31.24 -11.62 8.95
CA GLY A 44 -30.51 -11.46 7.68
C GLY A 44 -30.61 -10.06 7.06
N LEU A 45 -30.92 -9.03 7.85
CA LEU A 45 -31.07 -7.64 7.40
C LEU A 45 -29.72 -6.98 7.13
N VAL A 46 -28.68 -7.39 7.86
CA VAL A 46 -27.27 -7.02 7.63
C VAL A 46 -26.45 -8.30 7.73
N ARG A 47 -25.49 -8.53 6.81
CA ARG A 47 -24.65 -9.75 6.89
C ARG A 47 -23.77 -9.69 8.14
N PRO A 48 -23.61 -10.78 8.92
CA PRO A 48 -22.90 -10.72 10.21
C PRO A 48 -21.45 -10.16 10.12
N HIS A 49 -20.72 -10.47 9.05
CA HIS A 49 -19.37 -9.91 8.82
C HIS A 49 -19.38 -8.40 8.50
N GLN A 50 -20.41 -7.87 7.83
CA GLN A 50 -20.55 -6.43 7.59
C GLN A 50 -20.80 -5.68 8.89
N LEU A 51 -21.59 -6.27 9.79
CA LEU A 51 -21.84 -5.77 11.14
C LEU A 51 -20.56 -5.75 11.99
N ALA A 52 -19.79 -6.86 12.01
CA ALA A 52 -18.51 -6.94 12.71
C ALA A 52 -17.47 -5.93 12.18
N GLN A 53 -17.41 -5.74 10.86
CA GLN A 53 -16.56 -4.72 10.23
C GLN A 53 -17.00 -3.29 10.60
N PHE A 54 -18.31 -3.01 10.68
CA PHE A 54 -18.82 -1.71 11.14
C PHE A 54 -18.45 -1.42 12.60
N LEU A 55 -18.60 -2.42 13.49
CA LEU A 55 -18.20 -2.31 14.89
C LEU A 55 -16.67 -2.13 15.03
N SER A 56 -15.87 -2.82 14.22
CA SER A 56 -14.42 -2.64 14.15
C SER A 56 -14.02 -1.20 13.80
N HIS A 57 -14.68 -0.60 12.81
CA HIS A 57 -14.44 0.80 12.45
C HIS A 57 -14.93 1.78 13.54
N GLN A 58 -16.05 1.49 14.19
CA GLN A 58 -16.62 2.36 15.25
C GLN A 58 -15.82 2.31 16.57
N LEU A 59 -15.22 1.16 16.89
CA LEU A 59 -14.54 0.90 18.17
C LEU A 59 -13.01 0.90 18.05
N ALA A 60 -12.46 1.23 16.87
CA ALA A 60 -11.03 1.22 16.54
C ALA A 60 -10.31 -0.11 16.85
N CYS A 61 -11.06 -1.21 16.92
CA CYS A 61 -10.61 -2.55 17.30
C CYS A 61 -10.64 -3.45 16.05
N PRO A 62 -9.62 -4.28 15.75
CA PRO A 62 -9.66 -5.18 14.60
C PRO A 62 -10.79 -6.21 14.75
N TRP A 63 -11.51 -6.57 13.69
CA TRP A 63 -12.45 -7.71 13.75
C TRP A 63 -11.77 -9.04 13.41
N VAL A 64 -12.43 -10.14 13.76
CA VAL A 64 -12.07 -11.52 13.37
C VAL A 64 -13.34 -12.34 13.16
N SER A 65 -13.33 -13.24 12.17
CA SER A 65 -14.32 -14.33 12.08
C SER A 65 -13.68 -15.61 12.61
N LEU A 66 -14.26 -16.15 13.68
CA LEU A 66 -13.79 -17.38 14.31
C LEU A 66 -14.02 -18.60 13.40
N GLN A 67 -14.99 -18.52 12.48
CA GLN A 67 -15.21 -19.55 11.45
C GLN A 67 -14.10 -19.62 10.39
N ARG A 68 -13.17 -18.66 10.34
CA ARG A 68 -12.13 -18.54 9.29
C ARG A 68 -10.71 -18.36 9.81
N VAL A 69 -10.52 -18.22 11.12
CA VAL A 69 -9.20 -18.03 11.73
C VAL A 69 -8.73 -19.34 12.35
N GLU A 70 -7.47 -19.70 12.13
CA GLU A 70 -6.85 -20.79 12.87
C GLU A 70 -6.58 -20.32 14.31
N ILE A 71 -7.10 -21.08 15.28
CA ILE A 71 -6.98 -20.77 16.70
C ILE A 71 -5.77 -21.54 17.25
N ALA A 72 -4.71 -20.80 17.59
CA ALA A 72 -3.45 -21.38 18.03
C ALA A 72 -3.65 -22.14 19.38
N PRO A 73 -3.32 -23.44 19.48
CA PRO A 73 -3.51 -24.20 20.73
C PRO A 73 -2.79 -23.57 21.92
N GLU A 74 -1.58 -23.05 21.68
CA GLU A 74 -0.77 -22.33 22.67
C GLU A 74 -1.43 -21.03 23.18
N ALA A 75 -2.38 -20.45 22.45
CA ALA A 75 -3.19 -19.31 22.90
C ALA A 75 -4.36 -19.75 23.78
N VAL A 76 -5.00 -20.89 23.46
CA VAL A 76 -6.07 -21.51 24.27
C VAL A 76 -5.58 -21.85 25.67
N GLU A 77 -4.34 -22.33 25.78
CA GLU A 77 -3.66 -22.58 27.07
C GLU A 77 -3.51 -21.34 27.96
N LYS A 78 -3.46 -20.11 27.40
CA LYS A 78 -3.20 -18.90 28.19
C LYS A 78 -4.47 -18.28 28.78
N LEU A 79 -5.66 -18.73 28.35
CA LEU A 79 -6.92 -18.21 28.88
C LEU A 79 -7.72 -19.32 29.57
N PRO A 80 -7.91 -19.24 30.91
CA PRO A 80 -8.75 -20.19 31.62
C PRO A 80 -10.20 -20.19 31.12
N ARG A 81 -10.76 -21.40 30.95
CA ARG A 81 -12.17 -21.65 30.58
C ARG A 81 -13.17 -20.72 31.25
N GLU A 82 -13.00 -20.51 32.55
CA GLU A 82 -13.96 -19.80 33.39
C GLU A 82 -14.07 -18.33 33.00
N ILE A 83 -12.94 -17.72 32.62
CA ILE A 83 -12.84 -16.35 32.12
C ILE A 83 -13.36 -16.29 30.69
N ALA A 84 -12.94 -17.23 29.84
CA ALA A 84 -13.41 -17.36 28.46
C ALA A 84 -14.94 -17.44 28.35
N ARG A 85 -15.59 -18.25 29.19
CA ARG A 85 -17.04 -18.41 29.24
C ARG A 85 -17.77 -17.29 29.99
N ARG A 86 -17.17 -16.67 31.00
CA ARG A 86 -17.77 -15.55 31.75
C ARG A 86 -17.90 -14.30 30.87
N HIS A 87 -16.83 -13.98 30.13
CA HIS A 87 -16.68 -12.73 29.39
C HIS A 87 -16.80 -12.90 27.88
N PHE A 88 -17.46 -13.98 27.42
CA PHE A 88 -17.71 -14.27 25.99
C PHE A 88 -16.49 -14.02 25.09
N MET A 89 -15.36 -14.64 25.44
CA MET A 89 -14.08 -14.38 24.77
C MET A 89 -13.35 -15.66 24.35
N ILE A 90 -12.77 -15.62 23.14
CA ILE A 90 -12.01 -16.72 22.54
C ILE A 90 -10.56 -16.26 22.31
N PRO A 91 -9.55 -16.94 22.88
CA PRO A 91 -8.16 -16.67 22.52
C PRO A 91 -7.92 -17.14 21.08
N VAL A 92 -7.31 -16.30 20.25
CA VAL A 92 -7.11 -16.56 18.82
C VAL A 92 -5.66 -16.92 18.54
N HIS A 93 -4.72 -16.02 18.87
CA HIS A 93 -3.30 -16.22 18.59
C HIS A 93 -2.41 -15.42 19.54
N LEU A 94 -1.17 -15.87 19.70
CA LEU A 94 -0.10 -15.12 20.35
C LEU A 94 0.69 -14.33 19.29
N ARG A 95 1.16 -13.13 19.62
CA ARG A 95 2.02 -12.35 18.73
C ARG A 95 3.13 -11.64 19.50
N THR A 96 4.37 -12.00 19.18
CA THR A 96 5.57 -11.37 19.75
C THR A 96 6.00 -10.16 18.94
N SER A 97 6.27 -9.04 19.61
CA SER A 97 6.81 -7.81 19.01
C SER A 97 7.80 -7.17 19.96
N ARG A 98 9.01 -6.83 19.46
CA ARG A 98 10.10 -6.19 20.23
C ARG A 98 10.40 -6.84 21.61
N GLY A 99 10.21 -8.16 21.73
CA GLY A 99 10.45 -8.92 22.97
C GLY A 99 9.25 -9.03 23.94
N SER A 100 8.11 -8.43 23.61
CA SER A 100 6.85 -8.62 24.36
C SER A 100 5.88 -9.49 23.55
N THR A 101 5.27 -10.50 24.19
CA THR A 101 4.23 -11.34 23.59
C THR A 101 2.86 -10.87 24.06
N ALA A 102 1.94 -10.65 23.13
CA ALA A 102 0.54 -10.30 23.43
C ALA A 102 -0.42 -11.40 22.96
N LEU A 103 -1.50 -11.61 23.73
CA LEU A 103 -2.58 -12.55 23.43
C LEU A 103 -3.72 -11.79 22.74
N TYR A 104 -4.11 -12.21 21.54
CA TYR A 104 -5.25 -11.65 20.83
C TYR A 104 -6.51 -12.47 21.17
N VAL A 105 -7.57 -11.82 21.65
CA VAL A 105 -8.84 -12.45 22.03
C VAL A 105 -9.99 -11.87 21.21
N ALA A 106 -10.82 -12.74 20.65
CA ALA A 106 -12.09 -12.36 20.04
C ALA A 106 -13.16 -12.15 21.13
N MET A 107 -13.91 -11.05 21.06
CA MET A 107 -14.94 -10.64 22.03
C MET A 107 -16.15 -10.05 21.28
N ASP A 108 -17.36 -10.19 21.84
CA ASP A 108 -18.55 -9.50 21.29
C ASP A 108 -18.59 -8.03 21.75
N ASP A 109 -18.07 -7.74 22.94
CA ASP A 109 -17.88 -6.39 23.47
C ASP A 109 -16.39 -6.07 23.73
N PRO A 110 -15.68 -5.46 22.77
CA PRO A 110 -14.28 -5.07 22.96
C PRO A 110 -14.12 -3.85 23.88
N THR A 111 -15.21 -3.30 24.44
CA THR A 111 -15.19 -2.14 25.35
C THR A 111 -15.34 -2.52 26.83
N ASP A 112 -15.43 -3.81 27.15
CA ASP A 112 -15.38 -4.29 28.53
C ASP A 112 -13.94 -4.31 29.08
N ASP A 113 -13.54 -3.18 29.66
CA ASP A 113 -12.26 -3.02 30.37
C ASP A 113 -12.08 -4.01 31.53
N VAL A 114 -13.17 -4.49 32.16
CA VAL A 114 -13.10 -5.44 33.29
C VAL A 114 -12.75 -6.83 32.77
N ALA A 115 -13.44 -7.27 31.72
CA ALA A 115 -13.13 -8.51 31.01
C ALA A 115 -11.67 -8.54 30.50
N LEU A 116 -11.22 -7.44 29.88
CA LEU A 116 -9.84 -7.31 29.40
C LEU A 116 -8.80 -7.29 30.52
N SER A 117 -9.14 -6.71 31.68
CA SER A 117 -8.28 -6.70 32.87
C SER A 117 -8.18 -8.08 33.52
N GLU A 118 -9.29 -8.81 33.69
CA GLU A 118 -9.28 -10.20 34.18
C GLU A 118 -8.51 -11.12 33.21
N ALA A 119 -8.73 -10.99 31.90
CA ALA A 119 -8.03 -11.78 30.89
C ALA A 119 -6.51 -11.49 30.88
N THR A 120 -6.09 -10.22 30.94
CA THR A 120 -4.67 -9.83 31.03
C THR A 120 -4.01 -10.39 32.29
N SER A 121 -4.72 -10.34 33.42
CA SER A 121 -4.23 -10.85 34.71
C SER A 121 -4.05 -12.37 34.68
N ALA A 122 -4.98 -13.10 34.09
CA ALA A 122 -4.91 -14.57 34.01
C ALA A 122 -3.94 -15.09 32.95
N ALA A 123 -3.83 -14.42 31.80
CA ALA A 123 -2.87 -14.75 30.76
C ALA A 123 -1.43 -14.34 31.11
N THR A 124 -1.24 -13.51 32.15
CA THR A 124 0.05 -12.93 32.58
C THR A 124 0.80 -12.14 31.50
N MET A 125 0.07 -11.71 30.46
CA MET A 125 0.61 -10.99 29.30
C MET A 125 -0.45 -10.03 28.72
N PRO A 126 -0.05 -8.97 27.99
CA PRO A 126 -0.99 -7.99 27.44
C PRO A 126 -2.03 -8.65 26.52
N VAL A 127 -3.31 -8.52 26.88
CA VAL A 127 -4.41 -8.95 26.01
C VAL A 127 -4.78 -7.84 25.02
N LYS A 128 -5.14 -8.22 23.80
CA LYS A 128 -5.64 -7.33 22.74
C LYS A 128 -7.01 -7.81 22.25
N PRO A 129 -8.07 -6.99 22.38
CA PRO A 129 -9.38 -7.36 21.86
C PRO A 129 -9.39 -7.41 20.34
N MET A 130 -10.24 -8.28 19.81
CA MET A 130 -10.70 -8.32 18.44
C MET A 130 -12.23 -8.45 18.45
N VAL A 131 -12.93 -7.74 17.58
CA VAL A 131 -14.40 -7.82 17.49
C VAL A 131 -14.83 -9.10 16.77
N ALA A 132 -15.65 -9.93 17.40
CA ALA A 132 -16.31 -11.06 16.75
C ALA A 132 -17.80 -11.11 17.12
N LEU A 133 -18.54 -12.01 16.48
CA LEU A 133 -19.98 -12.14 16.67
C LEU A 133 -20.27 -13.04 17.88
N ALA A 134 -21.21 -12.64 18.74
CA ALA A 134 -21.60 -13.42 19.93
C ALA A 134 -22.04 -14.86 19.58
N SER A 135 -22.65 -15.06 18.40
CA SER A 135 -22.99 -16.37 17.84
C SER A 135 -21.77 -17.23 17.53
N GLU A 136 -20.79 -16.69 16.79
CA GLU A 136 -19.53 -17.39 16.48
C GLU A 136 -18.73 -17.69 17.76
N ILE A 137 -18.66 -16.74 18.69
CA ILE A 137 -17.98 -16.90 19.99
C ILE A 137 -18.58 -18.07 20.77
N LYS A 138 -19.92 -18.13 20.87
CA LYS A 138 -20.62 -19.20 21.57
C LYS A 138 -20.37 -20.57 20.93
N GLU A 139 -20.42 -20.64 19.59
CA GLU A 139 -20.11 -21.85 18.82
C GLU A 139 -18.70 -22.40 19.12
N HIS A 140 -17.72 -21.51 19.26
CA HIS A 140 -16.32 -21.89 19.50
C HIS A 140 -16.01 -22.13 20.99
N LEU A 141 -16.71 -21.48 21.93
CA LEU A 141 -16.55 -21.72 23.38
C LEU A 141 -16.91 -23.16 23.76
N ASP A 142 -17.94 -23.74 23.15
CA ASP A 142 -18.35 -25.12 23.39
C ASP A 142 -17.44 -26.15 22.69
N ARG A 143 -16.78 -25.78 21.58
CA ARG A 143 -15.77 -26.63 20.90
C ARG A 143 -14.41 -26.64 21.61
N LEU A 144 -13.91 -25.48 22.01
CA LEU A 144 -12.55 -25.29 22.55
C LEU A 144 -12.46 -25.55 24.05
N TYR A 145 -13.55 -25.28 24.78
CA TYR A 145 -13.67 -25.62 26.20
C TYR A 145 -14.86 -26.57 26.43
N PRO A 146 -14.84 -27.79 25.88
CA PRO A 146 -15.89 -28.79 26.06
C PRO A 146 -16.05 -29.12 27.55
N ALA A 147 -17.26 -29.40 28.02
CA ALA A 147 -17.52 -29.68 29.44
C ALA A 147 -16.54 -30.71 30.02
N PRO A 148 -16.04 -30.54 31.27
CA PRO A 148 -15.42 -31.67 31.96
C PRO A 148 -16.46 -32.80 31.99
N PRO A 149 -16.05 -34.07 31.83
CA PRO A 149 -16.99 -35.17 31.96
C PRO A 149 -17.68 -35.07 33.33
N GLU A 150 -19.00 -35.27 33.36
CA GLU A 150 -19.73 -35.25 34.64
C GLU A 150 -19.07 -36.23 35.61
N PRO A 151 -18.81 -35.82 36.86
CA PRO A 151 -18.17 -36.72 37.82
C PRO A 151 -19.08 -37.93 38.02
N SER A 152 -18.57 -39.12 37.66
CA SER A 152 -19.29 -40.39 37.83
C SER A 152 -19.93 -40.42 39.22
N PRO A 153 -21.25 -40.70 39.33
CA PRO A 153 -21.96 -40.54 40.58
C PRO A 153 -21.27 -41.34 41.68
N LEU A 154 -20.82 -40.62 42.71
CA LEU A 154 -20.12 -41.23 43.83
C LEU A 154 -21.01 -42.34 44.41
N PRO A 155 -20.48 -43.55 44.68
CA PRO A 155 -21.27 -44.62 45.27
C PRO A 155 -21.85 -44.10 46.60
N PRO A 156 -23.13 -44.40 46.90
CA PRO A 156 -23.84 -43.76 47.99
C PRO A 156 -23.11 -43.97 49.31
N ILE A 157 -22.90 -42.87 50.04
CA ILE A 157 -22.24 -42.90 51.35
C ILE A 157 -23.20 -43.56 52.34
N VAL A 158 -23.04 -44.87 52.52
CA VAL A 158 -23.72 -45.62 53.58
C VAL A 158 -23.05 -45.27 54.90
N VAL A 159 -23.55 -44.21 55.53
CA VAL A 159 -23.35 -43.97 56.97
C VAL A 159 -24.12 -45.04 57.74
N PRO A 160 -23.47 -45.91 58.54
CA PRO A 160 -24.18 -46.86 59.38
C PRO A 160 -24.64 -46.16 60.67
N GLU A 161 -25.95 -46.09 60.90
CA GLU A 161 -26.49 -45.77 62.22
C GLU A 161 -26.22 -46.94 63.18
N GLY A 162 -25.16 -46.86 63.99
CA GLY A 162 -24.80 -47.94 64.90
C GLY A 162 -23.51 -47.75 65.69
N SER A 163 -23.59 -47.01 66.80
CA SER A 163 -22.70 -47.08 67.99
C SER A 163 -21.17 -47.22 67.80
N PHE A 164 -20.42 -46.20 68.23
CA PHE A 164 -18.97 -46.27 68.45
C PHE A 164 -18.56 -47.34 69.48
N PRO A 165 -17.48 -48.11 69.20
CA PRO A 165 -16.58 -48.66 70.22
C PRO A 165 -15.25 -47.86 70.30
N PRO A 166 -14.52 -47.88 71.43
CA PRO A 166 -13.38 -46.99 71.64
C PRO A 166 -12.00 -47.52 71.20
N VAL A 167 -11.19 -46.61 70.65
CA VAL A 167 -9.74 -46.42 70.88
C VAL A 167 -8.76 -47.59 70.58
N SER A 168 -8.20 -47.52 69.37
CA SER A 168 -6.75 -47.75 69.09
C SER A 168 -6.20 -49.20 69.29
N PRO A 169 -4.88 -49.50 69.17
CA PRO A 169 -4.43 -50.20 67.96
C PRO A 169 -3.53 -51.45 68.20
N LYS A 170 -3.34 -52.30 67.16
CA LYS A 170 -2.03 -52.89 66.71
C LYS A 170 -2.17 -54.08 65.72
N THR A 171 -1.05 -54.34 65.02
CA THR A 171 -0.55 -55.62 64.46
C THR A 171 -1.22 -56.32 63.25
N ASN A 172 -0.36 -56.53 62.24
CA ASN A 172 -0.31 -57.57 61.19
C ASN A 172 -0.09 -59.00 61.82
N PRO A 173 -0.12 -60.18 61.14
CA PRO A 173 -0.27 -60.46 59.68
C PRO A 173 -1.05 -61.75 59.23
N GLN A 174 -1.05 -62.02 57.90
CA GLN A 174 -1.05 -63.33 57.17
C GLN A 174 -2.30 -64.25 56.95
N MET A 175 -2.48 -64.63 55.66
CA MET A 175 -2.80 -65.92 54.96
C MET A 175 -3.35 -67.19 55.69
N PRO A 176 -4.02 -68.19 55.01
CA PRO A 176 -3.71 -68.76 53.66
C PRO A 176 -4.91 -69.17 52.72
N ARG A 177 -4.69 -70.10 51.75
CA ARG A 177 -5.58 -70.54 50.62
C ARG A 177 -6.36 -71.87 50.86
N PRO A 178 -7.32 -72.28 49.98
CA PRO A 178 -7.09 -73.11 48.74
C PRO A 178 -7.71 -72.48 47.44
N ALA A 179 -7.43 -72.76 46.14
CA ALA A 179 -7.02 -73.93 45.31
C ALA A 179 -8.21 -74.77 44.72
N VAL A 180 -8.28 -75.26 43.46
CA VAL A 180 -7.31 -75.39 42.32
C VAL A 180 -7.73 -74.56 41.06
N SER A 181 -7.88 -74.92 39.75
CA SER A 181 -7.72 -76.10 38.83
C SER A 181 -7.43 -75.66 37.35
N LYS A 182 -7.28 -76.57 36.34
CA LYS A 182 -7.00 -76.36 34.86
C LYS A 182 -6.89 -77.73 34.10
N PRO A 183 -6.58 -77.89 32.77
CA PRO A 183 -6.56 -77.00 31.57
C PRO A 183 -7.66 -77.43 30.53
N PRO A 184 -7.53 -77.98 29.25
CA PRO A 184 -6.44 -78.32 28.27
C PRO A 184 -6.56 -77.64 26.84
N PRO A 185 -5.69 -77.94 25.81
CA PRO A 185 -5.49 -77.05 24.62
C PRO A 185 -5.46 -77.69 23.15
N PRO A 186 -4.52 -77.42 22.17
CA PRO A 186 -4.72 -76.47 21.03
C PRO A 186 -4.08 -76.77 19.60
N LEU A 187 -4.06 -75.77 18.68
CA LEU A 187 -3.09 -75.48 17.56
C LEU A 187 -3.06 -76.40 16.29
N PRO A 188 -2.26 -76.12 15.19
CA PRO A 188 -1.64 -74.89 14.60
C PRO A 188 -1.84 -74.76 13.04
N ILE A 189 -1.09 -73.88 12.33
CA ILE A 189 -0.44 -74.18 11.01
C ILE A 189 0.75 -73.23 10.68
N SER A 190 1.68 -73.70 9.83
CA SER A 190 2.98 -73.12 9.36
C SER A 190 2.86 -72.28 8.05
N LYS A 191 3.84 -71.58 7.43
CA LYS A 191 5.31 -71.28 7.61
C LYS A 191 5.63 -69.87 6.98
N ALA A 192 6.76 -69.41 6.41
CA ALA A 192 8.04 -69.96 5.87
C ALA A 192 9.22 -68.94 6.01
N THR A 193 10.25 -68.92 5.13
CA THR A 193 11.53 -68.16 5.30
C THR A 193 12.33 -67.94 3.97
N GLN A 194 13.33 -67.04 3.98
CA GLN A 194 14.53 -66.85 3.08
C GLN A 194 14.48 -65.74 1.97
N ALA A 195 15.59 -65.13 1.48
CA ALA A 195 16.88 -64.65 2.08
C ALA A 195 17.81 -63.87 1.08
N SER A 196 18.25 -62.63 1.42
CA SER A 196 19.53 -61.93 1.03
C SER A 196 19.87 -61.74 -0.50
N VAL A 197 21.03 -61.26 -1.02
CA VAL A 197 22.41 -60.87 -0.54
C VAL A 197 23.04 -59.68 -1.36
N SER A 198 23.88 -58.85 -0.69
CA SER A 198 24.93 -57.85 -1.09
C SER A 198 25.33 -57.46 -2.55
N THR A 199 25.39 -56.12 -2.77
CA THR A 199 26.53 -55.23 -3.22
C THR A 199 27.86 -55.80 -3.76
N PRO A 200 28.59 -55.10 -4.69
CA PRO A 200 29.48 -53.96 -4.31
C PRO A 200 29.71 -52.78 -5.32
N GLN A 201 30.47 -51.76 -4.89
CA GLN A 201 31.09 -50.63 -5.64
C GLN A 201 32.64 -50.70 -5.42
N PRO A 202 33.58 -50.15 -6.25
CA PRO A 202 33.96 -48.71 -6.30
C PRO A 202 34.61 -48.27 -7.69
N PRO A 203 35.58 -47.33 -7.83
CA PRO A 203 35.49 -45.86 -7.77
C PRO A 203 35.93 -45.13 -9.11
N PRO A 204 36.81 -44.07 -9.23
CA PRO A 204 36.48 -42.91 -10.08
C PRO A 204 37.48 -42.52 -11.21
N VAL A 205 37.09 -41.58 -12.08
CA VAL A 205 37.97 -40.89 -13.06
C VAL A 205 37.62 -39.40 -13.15
N ILE A 206 38.62 -38.52 -13.35
CA ILE A 206 38.49 -37.08 -13.59
C ILE A 206 39.32 -36.70 -14.83
N LEU A 207 38.77 -35.86 -15.73
CA LEU A 207 39.54 -34.96 -16.61
C LEU A 207 38.68 -33.73 -16.99
N ARG A 208 39.26 -32.74 -17.70
CA ARG A 208 38.90 -31.30 -17.60
C ARG A 208 38.09 -30.69 -18.76
N GLU A 209 37.39 -29.58 -18.41
CA GLU A 209 37.13 -28.33 -19.17
C GLU A 209 36.59 -28.45 -20.62
N SER A 210 35.47 -27.82 -21.01
CA SER A 210 35.30 -26.35 -21.03
C SER A 210 33.83 -25.89 -21.27
N SER A 211 33.59 -24.56 -21.17
CA SER A 211 32.51 -23.80 -21.85
C SER A 211 31.05 -23.83 -21.35
N SER A 212 30.82 -23.15 -20.22
CA SER A 212 29.76 -22.12 -20.05
C SER A 212 28.32 -22.36 -20.57
N VAL A 213 27.44 -22.81 -19.67
CA VAL A 213 26.03 -22.38 -19.58
C VAL A 213 25.71 -22.17 -18.08
N ILE A 214 24.92 -21.15 -17.72
CA ILE A 214 24.46 -20.94 -16.34
C ILE A 214 23.09 -21.59 -16.17
N GLU A 215 23.04 -22.73 -15.47
CA GLU A 215 21.78 -23.25 -14.94
C GLU A 215 21.38 -22.51 -13.67
N VAL A 216 20.09 -22.17 -13.55
CA VAL A 216 19.50 -21.65 -12.30
C VAL A 216 18.67 -22.76 -11.67
N SER A 217 19.38 -23.73 -11.07
CA SER A 217 18.78 -24.92 -10.45
C SER A 217 18.61 -24.71 -8.94
N ALA A 218 17.46 -24.13 -8.55
CA ALA A 218 17.00 -24.07 -7.17
C ALA A 218 15.48 -24.32 -7.13
N VAL A 219 15.09 -25.59 -6.99
CA VAL A 219 13.70 -25.99 -6.81
C VAL A 219 13.25 -25.59 -5.40
N LEU A 220 12.12 -24.88 -5.31
CA LEU A 220 11.29 -24.81 -4.11
C LEU A 220 9.91 -25.38 -4.47
N GLU A 221 9.41 -26.27 -3.62
CA GLU A 221 8.22 -27.06 -3.93
C GLU A 221 6.95 -26.22 -3.84
N ALA A 222 6.12 -26.29 -4.88
CA ALA A 222 4.91 -25.47 -5.01
C ALA A 222 3.68 -26.17 -4.40
N SER A 223 3.80 -26.63 -3.15
CA SER A 223 2.83 -27.48 -2.44
C SER A 223 2.20 -26.87 -1.18
N GLU A 224 2.69 -25.71 -0.70
CA GLU A 224 2.09 -24.98 0.43
C GLU A 224 1.67 -23.58 -0.03
N LEU A 225 0.38 -23.42 -0.35
CA LEU A 225 -0.19 -22.13 -0.77
C LEU A 225 -1.65 -22.01 -0.31
N PHE A 226 -1.83 -21.19 0.72
CA PHE A 226 -3.05 -20.81 1.43
C PHE A 226 -4.35 -20.88 0.61
N ASP A 227 -5.33 -21.66 1.10
CA ASP A 227 -6.71 -21.69 0.59
C ASP A 227 -7.55 -20.56 1.22
N GLU A 228 -7.22 -19.31 0.89
CA GLU A 228 -8.05 -18.16 1.32
C GLU A 228 -9.38 -18.12 0.53
N PRO A 229 -10.54 -18.01 1.21
CA PRO A 229 -11.82 -17.88 0.54
C PRO A 229 -11.93 -16.51 -0.16
N ALA A 230 -12.39 -16.52 -1.41
CA ALA A 230 -12.51 -15.30 -2.23
C ALA A 230 -13.42 -14.24 -1.57
N PRO A 231 -13.14 -12.94 -1.77
CA PRO A 231 -13.98 -11.86 -1.25
C PRO A 231 -15.33 -11.83 -1.98
N GLU A 232 -16.42 -11.77 -1.21
CA GLU A 232 -17.79 -11.71 -1.75
C GLU A 232 -18.34 -10.28 -1.83
N SER A 233 -19.25 -10.07 -2.79
CA SER A 233 -20.05 -8.84 -2.96
C SER A 233 -19.24 -7.55 -3.24
N HIS A 234 -18.42 -7.59 -4.28
CA HIS A 234 -18.01 -6.37 -5.00
C HIS A 234 -19.11 -5.92 -5.97
N SER A 235 -19.25 -4.60 -6.19
CA SER A 235 -20.07 -4.03 -7.27
C SER A 235 -19.52 -4.49 -8.64
N PRO A 236 -20.37 -4.79 -9.64
CA PRO A 236 -19.95 -5.51 -10.85
C PRO A 236 -18.87 -4.82 -11.71
N GLY A 237 -18.72 -3.49 -11.64
CA GLY A 237 -17.65 -2.76 -12.34
C GLY A 237 -16.26 -2.77 -11.66
N ALA A 238 -16.16 -3.26 -10.43
CA ALA A 238 -14.97 -3.08 -9.57
C ALA A 238 -13.86 -4.14 -9.76
N THR A 239 -14.24 -5.35 -10.17
CA THR A 239 -13.35 -6.52 -10.15
C THR A 239 -12.77 -6.78 -11.54
N PRO A 240 -11.44 -6.98 -11.70
CA PRO A 240 -10.86 -7.33 -12.99
C PRO A 240 -11.47 -8.64 -13.51
N HIS A 241 -12.07 -8.59 -14.70
CA HIS A 241 -12.85 -9.69 -15.25
C HIS A 241 -12.09 -10.43 -16.37
N ILE A 242 -11.89 -11.73 -16.19
CA ILE A 242 -11.28 -12.62 -17.17
C ILE A 242 -12.39 -13.37 -17.89
N LEU A 243 -12.44 -13.25 -19.21
CA LEU A 243 -13.40 -13.98 -20.02
C LEU A 243 -12.76 -15.23 -20.64
N VAL A 244 -13.39 -16.39 -20.47
CA VAL A 244 -12.91 -17.67 -21.00
C VAL A 244 -13.83 -18.10 -22.16
N ILE A 245 -13.31 -18.11 -23.39
CA ILE A 245 -14.14 -18.37 -24.58
C ILE A 245 -14.15 -19.88 -24.90
N GLY A 246 -15.34 -20.49 -24.83
CA GLY A 246 -15.65 -21.83 -25.32
C GLY A 246 -14.86 -23.01 -24.72
N ALA A 247 -14.14 -22.80 -23.63
CA ALA A 247 -13.14 -23.74 -23.13
C ALA A 247 -13.70 -25.04 -22.52
N LYS A 248 -12.94 -26.14 -22.66
CA LYS A 248 -13.12 -27.39 -21.90
C LYS A 248 -13.12 -27.08 -20.39
N GLU A 249 -13.91 -27.79 -19.59
CA GLU A 249 -14.06 -27.53 -18.15
C GLU A 249 -12.72 -27.50 -17.40
N GLU A 250 -11.78 -28.39 -17.73
CA GLU A 250 -10.44 -28.45 -17.14
C GLU A 250 -9.61 -27.17 -17.33
N LEU A 251 -9.79 -26.46 -18.45
CA LEU A 251 -9.14 -25.18 -18.70
C LEU A 251 -9.85 -24.08 -17.90
N PHE A 252 -11.19 -24.08 -17.86
CA PHE A 252 -11.93 -23.12 -17.04
C PHE A 252 -11.65 -23.28 -15.55
N ALA A 253 -11.50 -24.51 -15.04
CA ALA A 253 -11.10 -24.81 -13.68
C ALA A 253 -9.70 -24.26 -13.36
N ARG A 254 -8.73 -24.46 -14.27
CA ARG A 254 -7.37 -23.87 -14.16
C ARG A 254 -7.41 -22.34 -14.15
N VAL A 255 -8.21 -21.70 -15.01
CA VAL A 255 -8.40 -20.24 -14.99
C VAL A 255 -9.08 -19.78 -13.70
N ARG A 256 -10.11 -20.48 -13.20
CA ARG A 256 -10.81 -20.16 -11.95
C ARG A 256 -9.93 -20.32 -10.69
N ALA A 257 -8.94 -21.21 -10.73
CA ALA A 257 -7.92 -21.28 -9.69
C ALA A 257 -6.95 -20.07 -9.78
N ALA A 258 -6.33 -19.87 -10.95
CA ALA A 258 -5.33 -18.81 -11.13
C ALA A 258 -5.89 -17.37 -11.01
N SER A 259 -7.16 -17.16 -11.35
CA SER A 259 -7.89 -15.87 -11.22
C SER A 259 -8.10 -15.47 -9.76
N ARG A 260 -8.48 -16.42 -8.88
CA ARG A 260 -8.58 -16.19 -7.44
C ARG A 260 -7.24 -15.71 -6.86
N SER A 261 -6.13 -16.36 -7.24
CA SER A 261 -4.78 -15.96 -6.83
C SER A 261 -4.32 -14.56 -7.31
N VAL A 262 -5.05 -13.91 -8.23
CA VAL A 262 -4.80 -12.53 -8.68
C VAL A 262 -5.94 -11.56 -8.36
N ALA A 263 -6.89 -11.98 -7.51
CA ALA A 263 -8.10 -11.23 -7.15
C ALA A 263 -8.92 -10.76 -8.37
N ALA A 264 -9.13 -11.68 -9.33
CA ALA A 264 -9.92 -11.48 -10.54
C ALA A 264 -11.10 -12.44 -10.60
N PHE A 265 -12.19 -11.99 -11.22
CA PHE A 265 -13.35 -12.82 -11.51
C PHE A 265 -13.17 -13.53 -12.86
N ALA A 266 -13.75 -14.72 -13.04
CA ALA A 266 -13.60 -15.50 -14.27
C ALA A 266 -14.92 -16.15 -14.72
N THR A 267 -15.43 -15.74 -15.88
CA THR A 267 -16.64 -16.30 -16.52
C THR A 267 -16.23 -17.15 -17.72
N SER A 268 -16.95 -18.25 -17.98
CA SER A 268 -16.87 -18.98 -19.25
C SER A 268 -18.09 -18.62 -20.11
N ALA A 269 -17.85 -18.35 -21.40
CA ALA A 269 -18.87 -17.85 -22.33
C ALA A 269 -18.63 -18.39 -23.75
N SER A 270 -19.69 -18.52 -24.54
CA SER A 270 -19.62 -18.66 -26.00
C SER A 270 -19.29 -17.30 -26.66
N ILE A 271 -18.96 -17.30 -27.95
CA ILE A 271 -18.60 -16.06 -28.69
C ILE A 271 -19.77 -15.04 -28.75
N PRO A 272 -21.05 -15.43 -28.92
CA PRO A 272 -22.17 -14.51 -28.80
C PRO A 272 -22.31 -13.88 -27.41
N GLU A 273 -22.27 -14.69 -26.34
CA GLU A 273 -22.36 -14.23 -24.94
C GLU A 273 -21.17 -13.33 -24.58
N ALA A 274 -19.98 -13.66 -25.07
CA ALA A 274 -18.77 -12.85 -24.90
C ALA A 274 -18.92 -11.42 -25.45
N LYS A 275 -19.72 -11.24 -26.51
CA LYS A 275 -19.98 -9.92 -27.08
C LYS A 275 -20.92 -9.08 -26.20
N GLU A 276 -21.86 -9.72 -25.52
CA GLU A 276 -22.76 -9.05 -24.57
C GLU A 276 -22.03 -8.70 -23.28
N GLU A 277 -21.20 -9.60 -22.74
CA GLU A 277 -20.38 -9.34 -21.56
C GLU A 277 -19.37 -8.19 -21.81
N VAL A 278 -18.72 -8.13 -22.99
CA VAL A 278 -17.82 -7.01 -23.37
C VAL A 278 -18.54 -5.66 -23.44
N ALA A 279 -19.84 -5.63 -23.74
CA ALA A 279 -20.62 -4.40 -23.76
C ALA A 279 -21.03 -3.92 -22.35
N ASN A 280 -21.07 -4.82 -21.37
CA ASN A 280 -21.53 -4.57 -20.00
C ASN A 280 -20.39 -4.43 -18.97
N THR A 281 -19.26 -5.11 -19.19
CA THR A 281 -18.20 -5.33 -18.20
C THR A 281 -16.79 -5.13 -18.79
N THR A 282 -15.90 -4.45 -18.08
CA THR A 282 -14.54 -4.14 -18.57
C THR A 282 -13.58 -5.34 -18.44
N ILE A 283 -13.49 -6.15 -19.49
CA ILE A 283 -12.62 -7.34 -19.55
C ILE A 283 -11.13 -6.97 -19.42
N CYS A 284 -10.40 -7.67 -18.55
CA CYS A 284 -8.96 -7.48 -18.33
C CYS A 284 -8.07 -8.49 -19.08
N ALA A 285 -8.63 -9.63 -19.50
CA ALA A 285 -7.98 -10.62 -20.35
C ALA A 285 -9.01 -11.60 -20.94
N PHE A 286 -8.75 -12.09 -22.16
CA PHE A 286 -9.41 -13.26 -22.71
C PHE A 286 -8.53 -14.50 -22.56
N VAL A 287 -9.09 -15.65 -22.18
CA VAL A 287 -8.42 -16.95 -22.22
C VAL A 287 -9.17 -17.87 -23.18
N VAL A 288 -8.45 -18.49 -24.13
CA VAL A 288 -9.08 -19.33 -25.16
C VAL A 288 -8.26 -20.60 -25.37
N GLY A 289 -8.93 -21.74 -25.56
CA GLY A 289 -8.27 -22.98 -25.97
C GLY A 289 -7.68 -22.87 -27.38
N ALA A 290 -6.48 -23.41 -27.60
CA ALA A 290 -5.75 -23.28 -28.87
C ALA A 290 -6.56 -23.75 -30.10
N GLU A 291 -7.34 -24.82 -29.97
CA GLU A 291 -8.22 -25.36 -31.03
C GLU A 291 -9.32 -24.35 -31.42
N ILE A 292 -9.97 -23.76 -30.41
CA ILE A 292 -11.05 -22.77 -30.58
C ILE A 292 -10.49 -21.47 -31.18
N TYR A 293 -9.33 -21.02 -30.69
CA TYR A 293 -8.65 -19.85 -31.23
C TYR A 293 -8.16 -20.05 -32.67
N ALA A 294 -7.78 -21.27 -33.08
CA ALA A 294 -7.44 -21.56 -34.47
C ALA A 294 -8.66 -21.47 -35.40
N ASN A 295 -9.82 -21.96 -34.95
CA ASN A 295 -11.05 -22.00 -35.75
C ASN A 295 -11.75 -20.62 -35.84
N GLU A 296 -11.91 -19.94 -34.70
CA GLU A 296 -12.75 -18.72 -34.55
C GLU A 296 -11.94 -17.42 -34.43
N ARG A 297 -10.65 -17.48 -34.84
CA ARG A 297 -9.68 -16.39 -34.65
C ARG A 297 -10.22 -15.01 -35.00
N ALA A 298 -10.84 -14.87 -36.16
CA ALA A 298 -11.29 -13.58 -36.68
C ALA A 298 -12.49 -12.98 -35.93
N ALA A 299 -13.17 -13.72 -35.05
CA ALA A 299 -14.16 -13.21 -34.11
C ALA A 299 -13.51 -12.82 -32.77
N ILE A 300 -12.60 -13.66 -32.27
CA ILE A 300 -11.89 -13.45 -31.00
C ILE A 300 -10.94 -12.25 -31.08
N ASP A 301 -10.17 -12.11 -32.17
CA ASP A 301 -9.27 -10.97 -32.41
C ASP A 301 -10.05 -9.64 -32.46
N ARG A 302 -11.35 -9.66 -32.83
CA ARG A 302 -12.24 -8.49 -32.78
C ARG A 302 -12.74 -8.19 -31.36
N LEU A 303 -13.28 -9.18 -30.64
CA LEU A 303 -13.70 -9.01 -29.24
C LEU A 303 -12.56 -8.48 -28.35
N ALA A 304 -11.33 -8.97 -28.57
CA ALA A 304 -10.14 -8.51 -27.87
C ALA A 304 -9.73 -7.07 -28.23
N HIS A 305 -9.92 -6.66 -29.48
CA HIS A 305 -9.66 -5.30 -29.93
C HIS A 305 -10.72 -4.32 -29.36
N ASP A 306 -12.00 -4.66 -29.48
CA ASP A 306 -13.13 -3.85 -29.02
C ASP A 306 -13.07 -3.62 -27.49
N ALA A 307 -12.63 -4.63 -26.73
CA ALA A 307 -12.41 -4.53 -25.28
C ALA A 307 -11.00 -4.01 -24.88
N ASN A 308 -10.10 -3.76 -25.83
CA ASN A 308 -8.70 -3.39 -25.62
C ASN A 308 -7.94 -4.34 -24.63
N ALA A 309 -8.22 -5.64 -24.68
CA ALA A 309 -7.74 -6.62 -23.71
C ALA A 309 -6.87 -7.73 -24.35
N PRO A 310 -5.85 -8.25 -23.64
CA PRO A 310 -4.94 -9.27 -24.18
C PRO A 310 -5.62 -10.64 -24.30
N ILE A 311 -5.28 -11.37 -25.37
CA ILE A 311 -5.66 -12.78 -25.57
C ILE A 311 -4.55 -13.68 -25.01
N ILE A 312 -4.94 -14.66 -24.20
CA ILE A 312 -4.10 -15.74 -23.68
C ILE A 312 -4.57 -17.04 -24.34
N VAL A 313 -3.83 -17.47 -25.37
CA VAL A 313 -4.10 -18.75 -26.05
C VAL A 313 -3.46 -19.87 -25.24
N SER A 314 -4.30 -20.72 -24.64
CA SER A 314 -3.87 -21.83 -23.79
C SER A 314 -4.00 -23.16 -24.52
N ASN A 315 -2.94 -23.97 -24.48
CA ASN A 315 -2.98 -25.37 -24.84
C ASN A 315 -3.04 -26.25 -23.57
N GLU A 316 -3.26 -27.55 -23.73
CA GLU A 316 -3.47 -28.45 -22.58
C GLU A 316 -2.23 -28.57 -21.67
N LEU A 317 -1.04 -28.26 -22.20
CA LEU A 317 0.25 -28.26 -21.49
C LEU A 317 0.48 -27.05 -20.57
N PHE A 318 -0.38 -26.02 -20.61
CA PHE A 318 -0.21 -24.84 -19.74
C PHE A 318 -0.38 -25.21 -18.26
N THR A 319 0.66 -24.91 -17.47
CA THR A 319 0.67 -25.14 -16.03
C THR A 319 0.04 -23.97 -15.27
N GLY A 320 -0.49 -24.25 -14.06
CA GLY A 320 -1.07 -23.23 -13.18
C GLY A 320 -0.17 -22.01 -12.96
N PRO A 321 1.13 -22.16 -12.65
CA PRO A 321 2.06 -21.04 -12.49
C PRO A 321 2.26 -20.18 -13.74
N GLN A 322 2.27 -20.78 -14.94
CA GLN A 322 2.36 -20.05 -16.21
C GLN A 322 1.11 -19.20 -16.45
N LEU A 323 -0.07 -19.80 -16.24
CA LEU A 323 -1.36 -19.14 -16.38
C LEU A 323 -1.52 -17.99 -15.36
N TYR A 324 -1.13 -18.22 -14.11
CA TYR A 324 -1.05 -17.20 -13.07
C TYR A 324 -0.17 -16.01 -13.49
N GLY A 325 1.02 -16.26 -14.04
CA GLY A 325 1.92 -15.20 -14.52
C GLY A 325 1.31 -14.31 -15.61
N LEU A 326 0.64 -14.92 -16.60
CA LEU A 326 -0.02 -14.19 -17.69
C LEU A 326 -1.26 -13.42 -17.24
N LEU A 327 -2.09 -14.01 -16.36
CA LEU A 327 -3.26 -13.35 -15.79
C LEU A 327 -2.83 -12.17 -14.91
N LYS A 328 -1.85 -12.37 -14.01
CA LYS A 328 -1.26 -11.32 -13.17
C LYS A 328 -0.75 -10.13 -13.99
N GLY A 329 0.03 -10.41 -15.04
CA GLY A 329 0.54 -9.36 -15.95
C GLY A 329 -0.56 -8.65 -16.75
N SER A 330 -1.76 -9.22 -16.84
CA SER A 330 -2.91 -8.61 -17.53
C SER A 330 -3.77 -7.79 -16.56
N VAL A 331 -4.04 -8.31 -15.36
CA VAL A 331 -4.66 -7.56 -14.25
C VAL A 331 -3.82 -6.33 -13.86
N GLU A 332 -2.48 -6.45 -13.80
CA GLU A 332 -1.58 -5.32 -13.53
C GLU A 332 -1.47 -4.30 -14.68
N ARG A 333 -1.90 -4.65 -15.90
CA ARG A 333 -2.07 -3.70 -17.02
C ARG A 333 -3.42 -3.00 -16.92
N TRP A 334 -4.50 -3.75 -16.74
CA TRP A 334 -5.85 -3.21 -16.57
C TRP A 334 -5.97 -2.25 -15.38
N ARG A 335 -5.48 -2.64 -14.19
CA ARG A 335 -5.39 -1.76 -13.00
C ARG A 335 -4.57 -0.48 -13.25
N ARG A 336 -3.65 -0.49 -14.22
CA ARG A 336 -2.85 0.68 -14.58
C ARG A 336 -3.57 1.60 -15.56
N ALA A 337 -4.30 1.05 -16.52
CA ALA A 337 -5.12 1.81 -17.47
C ALA A 337 -6.23 2.62 -16.77
N ALA A 338 -6.76 2.10 -15.66
CA ALA A 338 -7.69 2.84 -14.81
C ALA A 338 -7.09 4.08 -14.13
N TYR A 339 -5.76 4.14 -13.96
CA TYR A 339 -5.04 5.29 -13.41
C TYR A 339 -4.21 5.98 -14.51
N GLU A 340 -4.86 6.41 -15.59
CA GLU A 340 -4.27 7.19 -16.67
C GLU A 340 -4.76 8.66 -16.66
N LYS A 341 -4.02 9.52 -17.39
CA LYS A 341 -4.28 10.96 -17.41
C LYS A 341 -5.62 11.25 -18.09
N GLY A 342 -6.48 11.99 -17.41
CA GLY A 342 -7.83 12.35 -17.84
C GLY A 342 -8.92 11.52 -17.17
N ASN A 343 -8.59 10.35 -16.63
CA ASN A 343 -9.52 9.55 -15.85
C ASN A 343 -9.95 10.31 -14.57
N VAL A 344 -11.15 10.03 -14.07
CA VAL A 344 -11.70 10.68 -12.88
C VAL A 344 -11.80 9.66 -11.74
N LEU A 345 -10.89 9.77 -10.78
CA LEU A 345 -10.88 8.96 -9.56
C LEU A 345 -12.15 9.26 -8.74
N GLU A 346 -12.93 8.23 -8.41
CA GLU A 346 -14.12 8.30 -7.54
C GLU A 346 -15.20 9.28 -8.05
N GLY A 347 -15.26 9.54 -9.36
CA GLY A 347 -16.08 10.61 -9.94
C GLY A 347 -15.75 12.04 -9.42
N ARG A 348 -14.68 12.20 -8.62
CA ARG A 348 -14.38 13.42 -7.85
C ARG A 348 -13.07 14.09 -8.25
N TYR A 349 -12.04 13.34 -8.69
CA TYR A 349 -10.69 13.88 -8.95
C TYR A 349 -10.15 13.48 -10.33
N GLU A 350 -10.06 14.46 -11.23
CA GLU A 350 -9.43 14.33 -12.54
C GLU A 350 -7.90 14.16 -12.41
N LEU A 351 -7.35 13.08 -12.98
CA LEU A 351 -5.92 12.77 -12.96
C LEU A 351 -5.15 13.62 -14.00
N LEU A 352 -4.38 14.61 -13.55
CA LEU A 352 -3.72 15.58 -14.45
C LEU A 352 -2.30 15.19 -14.88
N ARG A 353 -1.48 14.67 -13.96
CA ARG A 353 -0.06 14.37 -14.20
C ARG A 353 0.46 13.30 -13.24
N ASP A 354 1.06 12.25 -13.80
CA ASP A 354 1.80 11.23 -13.03
C ASP A 354 3.05 11.89 -12.43
N LEU A 355 3.18 11.80 -11.11
CA LEU A 355 4.32 12.24 -10.29
C LEU A 355 5.06 11.05 -9.67
N THR A 356 4.68 9.82 -9.99
CA THR A 356 5.28 8.59 -9.43
C THR A 356 6.78 8.54 -9.76
N PRO A 357 7.67 8.43 -8.75
CA PRO A 357 9.10 8.33 -8.99
C PRO A 357 9.45 7.14 -9.89
N ARG A 358 10.18 7.42 -10.99
CA ARG A 358 10.58 6.40 -11.99
C ARG A 358 11.53 5.32 -11.46
N THR A 359 12.02 5.47 -10.23
CA THR A 359 13.05 4.64 -9.59
C THR A 359 12.52 3.61 -8.59
N ARG A 360 11.22 3.65 -8.22
CA ARG A 360 10.62 2.70 -7.26
C ARG A 360 9.64 1.75 -7.95
N PRO A 361 9.46 0.51 -7.46
CA PRO A 361 8.36 -0.34 -7.90
C PRO A 361 7.02 0.36 -7.61
N LYS A 362 6.09 0.34 -8.58
CA LYS A 362 4.79 1.05 -8.53
C LYS A 362 3.80 0.41 -7.54
N ARG A 363 4.13 0.43 -6.24
CA ARG A 363 3.27 0.01 -5.11
C ARG A 363 2.45 1.17 -4.55
N VAL A 364 2.92 2.40 -4.78
CA VAL A 364 2.12 3.62 -4.68
C VAL A 364 2.31 4.38 -5.99
N VAL A 365 1.23 4.92 -6.54
CA VAL A 365 1.28 5.92 -7.62
C VAL A 365 0.84 7.27 -7.07
N THR A 366 1.55 8.33 -7.48
CA THR A 366 1.33 9.70 -7.00
C THR A 366 0.91 10.55 -8.18
N TRP A 367 -0.19 11.29 -8.05
CA TRP A 367 -0.79 12.07 -9.12
C TRP A 367 -1.04 13.52 -8.67
N GLU A 368 -0.73 14.47 -9.54
CA GLU A 368 -1.38 15.78 -9.48
C GLU A 368 -2.83 15.59 -9.94
N VAL A 369 -3.79 16.01 -9.12
CA VAL A 369 -5.23 15.85 -9.39
C VAL A 369 -6.00 17.15 -9.23
N LYS A 370 -7.13 17.27 -9.93
CA LYS A 370 -8.05 18.41 -9.89
C LYS A 370 -9.43 17.93 -9.45
N HIS A 371 -9.93 18.47 -8.32
CA HIS A 371 -11.28 18.14 -7.86
C HIS A 371 -12.32 18.74 -8.81
N VAL A 372 -13.12 17.88 -9.47
CA VAL A 372 -13.96 18.23 -10.62
C VAL A 372 -14.87 19.43 -10.34
N ARG A 373 -15.58 19.44 -9.20
CA ARG A 373 -16.57 20.48 -8.86
C ARG A 373 -15.98 21.80 -8.31
N THR A 374 -14.69 21.85 -7.98
CA THR A 374 -14.08 23.02 -7.29
C THR A 374 -12.82 23.53 -7.98
N ALA A 375 -12.33 22.82 -9.00
CA ALA A 375 -11.05 23.04 -9.70
C ALA A 375 -9.79 23.06 -8.78
N ARG A 376 -9.92 22.81 -7.47
CA ARG A 376 -8.80 22.84 -6.52
C ARG A 376 -7.82 21.73 -6.84
N ARG A 377 -6.55 22.10 -7.10
CA ARG A 377 -5.45 21.17 -7.30
C ARG A 377 -4.98 20.59 -5.97
N SER A 378 -4.69 19.30 -5.99
CA SER A 378 -4.27 18.46 -4.86
C SER A 378 -3.29 17.39 -5.35
N ILE A 379 -2.64 16.68 -4.43
CA ILE A 379 -1.89 15.46 -4.75
C ILE A 379 -2.69 14.26 -4.28
N ALA A 380 -2.97 13.31 -5.17
CA ALA A 380 -3.48 12.00 -4.79
C ALA A 380 -2.33 11.00 -4.66
N LYS A 381 -2.37 10.13 -3.66
CA LYS A 381 -1.55 8.91 -3.59
C LYS A 381 -2.47 7.71 -3.56
N ILE A 382 -2.22 6.72 -4.41
CA ILE A 382 -3.04 5.50 -4.57
C ILE A 382 -2.14 4.29 -4.35
N GLY A 383 -2.47 3.45 -3.36
CA GLY A 383 -1.70 2.26 -3.01
C GLY A 383 -2.09 1.06 -3.87
N LEU A 384 -1.25 0.68 -4.83
CA LEU A 384 -1.55 -0.40 -5.78
C LEU A 384 -1.25 -1.77 -5.19
N ARG A 385 -2.27 -2.65 -5.21
CA ARG A 385 -2.35 -4.06 -4.73
C ARG A 385 -2.98 -4.23 -3.34
N ALA A 386 -3.81 -5.29 -3.25
CA ALA A 386 -4.61 -5.64 -2.08
C ALA A 386 -3.85 -6.01 -0.79
N ASN A 387 -2.56 -6.35 -0.88
CA ASN A 387 -1.81 -6.95 0.25
C ASN A 387 -0.66 -6.07 0.79
N ASP A 388 -0.54 -4.81 0.37
CA ASP A 388 0.34 -3.84 1.06
C ASP A 388 -0.21 -2.41 1.02
N TYR A 389 -1.38 -2.25 1.63
CA TYR A 389 -1.99 -0.96 1.92
C TYR A 389 -1.20 -0.09 2.92
N SER A 390 -0.09 -0.59 3.47
CA SER A 390 0.42 -0.15 4.77
C SER A 390 0.89 1.31 4.77
N GLY A 391 1.57 1.76 3.71
CA GLY A 391 2.13 3.11 3.63
C GLY A 391 1.06 4.20 3.52
N VAL A 392 0.15 4.06 2.56
CA VAL A 392 -0.92 5.03 2.29
C VAL A 392 -1.89 5.13 3.47
N ARG A 393 -2.25 3.99 4.11
CA ARG A 393 -3.10 4.01 5.32
C ARG A 393 -2.38 4.59 6.55
N ARG A 394 -1.07 4.37 6.72
CA ARG A 394 -0.30 5.01 7.81
C ARG A 394 -0.19 6.52 7.62
N GLU A 395 0.03 7.00 6.41
CA GLU A 395 0.00 8.44 6.08
C GLU A 395 -1.40 9.04 6.27
N GLN A 396 -2.47 8.32 5.91
CA GLN A 396 -3.85 8.71 6.19
C GLN A 396 -4.09 8.93 7.69
N TYR A 397 -3.79 7.93 8.53
CA TYR A 397 -4.04 8.01 9.98
C TYR A 397 -3.15 9.05 10.68
N ALA A 398 -1.92 9.25 10.21
CA ALA A 398 -1.04 10.31 10.70
C ALA A 398 -1.62 11.71 10.38
N LEU A 399 -1.87 12.00 9.11
CA LEU A 399 -2.34 13.32 8.68
C LEU A 399 -3.77 13.64 9.14
N ALA A 400 -4.58 12.63 9.48
CA ALA A 400 -5.88 12.83 10.10
C ALA A 400 -5.80 13.38 11.54
N ARG A 401 -4.67 13.18 12.25
CA ARG A 401 -4.46 13.64 13.64
C ARG A 401 -3.55 14.87 13.77
N VAL A 402 -2.54 15.02 12.90
CA VAL A 402 -1.55 16.09 13.04
C VAL A 402 -2.08 17.43 12.50
N HIS A 403 -2.58 18.27 13.41
CA HIS A 403 -3.13 19.59 13.08
C HIS A 403 -2.10 20.72 13.23
N HIS A 404 -1.13 20.79 12.31
CA HIS A 404 -0.10 21.85 12.30
C HIS A 404 0.01 22.55 10.93
N PRO A 405 0.23 23.89 10.84
CA PRO A 405 0.38 24.59 9.56
C PRO A 405 1.49 24.04 8.65
N GLY A 406 2.55 23.46 9.22
CA GLY A 406 3.64 22.82 8.47
C GLY A 406 3.45 21.31 8.20
N ALA A 407 2.35 20.70 8.63
CA ALA A 407 1.95 19.37 8.14
C ALA A 407 1.19 19.50 6.80
N LEU A 408 1.04 18.38 6.08
CA LEU A 408 0.19 18.33 4.89
C LEU A 408 -1.29 18.31 5.28
N GLU A 409 -2.09 19.21 4.71
CA GLU A 409 -3.55 19.14 4.79
C GLU A 409 -4.06 17.87 4.06
N LEU A 410 -4.55 16.89 4.83
CA LEU A 410 -5.41 15.82 4.31
C LEU A 410 -6.77 16.42 3.93
N ARG A 411 -7.20 16.17 2.69
CA ARG A 411 -8.41 16.75 2.09
C ARG A 411 -9.50 15.74 1.82
N ASP A 412 -9.13 14.52 1.51
CA ASP A 412 -10.02 13.36 1.31
C ASP A 412 -9.21 12.07 1.46
N ALA A 413 -9.89 10.97 1.75
CA ALA A 413 -9.29 9.64 1.79
C ALA A 413 -10.37 8.56 1.61
N GLY A 414 -10.00 7.44 1.03
CA GLY A 414 -10.95 6.36 0.78
C GLY A 414 -10.31 5.12 0.17
N THR A 415 -11.11 4.41 -0.61
CA THR A 415 -10.70 3.25 -1.40
C THR A 415 -11.36 3.41 -2.76
N THR A 416 -10.62 3.15 -3.84
CA THR A 416 -11.10 3.37 -5.20
C THR A 416 -12.15 2.34 -5.60
N GLU A 417 -12.85 2.62 -6.68
CA GLU A 417 -13.62 1.64 -7.49
C GLU A 417 -12.89 0.30 -7.71
N LEU A 418 -11.54 0.24 -7.67
CA LEU A 418 -10.74 -0.99 -7.84
C LEU A 418 -10.26 -1.65 -6.53
N GLY A 419 -10.70 -1.15 -5.37
CA GLY A 419 -10.27 -1.63 -4.06
C GLY A 419 -8.88 -1.15 -3.61
N ASP A 420 -8.22 -0.24 -4.33
CA ASP A 420 -6.93 0.32 -3.91
C ASP A 420 -7.17 1.50 -2.94
N PRO A 421 -6.51 1.60 -1.77
CA PRO A 421 -6.65 2.74 -0.87
C PRO A 421 -6.04 3.99 -1.49
N PHE A 422 -6.68 5.14 -1.28
CA PHE A 422 -6.13 6.42 -1.70
C PHE A 422 -6.28 7.51 -0.63
N ILE A 423 -5.40 8.50 -0.71
CA ILE A 423 -5.52 9.78 0.00
C ILE A 423 -5.38 10.92 -0.98
N VAL A 424 -6.01 12.05 -0.67
CA VAL A 424 -5.82 13.33 -1.36
C VAL A 424 -5.33 14.35 -0.35
N VAL A 425 -4.14 14.87 -0.58
CA VAL A 425 -3.47 15.88 0.27
C VAL A 425 -3.24 17.18 -0.51
N GLU A 426 -2.83 18.24 0.16
CA GLU A 426 -2.44 19.48 -0.52
C GLU A 426 -1.23 19.34 -1.45
N SER A 427 -1.18 20.21 -2.47
CA SER A 427 0.03 20.44 -3.27
C SER A 427 0.93 21.42 -2.53
N ALA A 428 2.06 20.93 -1.99
CA ALA A 428 3.13 21.74 -1.43
C ALA A 428 4.15 22.08 -2.52
N GLU A 429 3.90 23.17 -3.27
CA GLU A 429 4.78 23.61 -4.35
C GLU A 429 5.96 24.41 -3.80
N GLY A 430 7.15 23.84 -3.91
CA GLY A 430 8.36 24.33 -3.24
C GLY A 430 9.62 23.55 -3.61
N LYS A 431 10.74 23.90 -2.95
CA LYS A 431 12.00 23.15 -3.05
C LYS A 431 12.16 22.25 -1.81
N THR A 432 12.68 21.04 -1.96
CA THR A 432 13.14 20.26 -0.80
C THR A 432 14.36 20.95 -0.17
N LEU A 433 14.60 20.75 1.13
CA LEU A 433 15.81 21.23 1.81
C LEU A 433 17.07 20.65 1.15
N GLU A 434 17.01 19.39 0.74
CA GLU A 434 18.04 18.76 -0.09
C GLU A 434 18.29 19.52 -1.39
N GLY A 435 17.25 19.80 -2.18
CA GLY A 435 17.37 20.52 -3.45
C GLY A 435 17.76 21.99 -3.29
N LEU A 436 17.43 22.61 -2.15
CA LEU A 436 17.85 23.97 -1.80
C LEU A 436 19.35 24.01 -1.49
N VAL A 437 19.84 23.07 -0.67
CA VAL A 437 21.26 22.92 -0.32
C VAL A 437 22.10 22.46 -1.53
N ALA A 438 21.63 21.51 -2.33
CA ALA A 438 22.31 21.08 -3.54
C ALA A 438 22.46 22.21 -4.59
N ALA A 439 21.58 23.21 -4.56
CA ALA A 439 21.64 24.38 -5.45
C ALA A 439 22.42 25.58 -4.88
N ARG A 440 22.69 25.64 -3.57
CA ARG A 440 23.29 26.82 -2.89
C ARG A 440 24.53 26.52 -2.05
N GLY A 441 24.83 25.25 -1.77
CA GLY A 441 25.74 24.85 -0.70
C GLY A 441 25.09 25.02 0.67
N ALA A 442 25.91 25.29 1.69
CA ALA A 442 25.41 25.61 3.03
C ALA A 442 24.51 26.86 2.99
N LEU A 443 23.40 26.83 3.73
CA LEU A 443 22.51 27.98 3.87
C LEU A 443 23.09 28.98 4.86
N GLU A 444 22.53 30.19 4.89
CA GLU A 444 22.82 31.12 5.97
C GLU A 444 22.37 30.51 7.30
N THR A 445 23.16 30.70 8.37
CA THR A 445 22.87 30.13 9.70
C THR A 445 21.46 30.46 10.18
N GLN A 446 20.97 31.67 9.92
CA GLN A 446 19.64 32.09 10.36
C GLN A 446 18.52 31.48 9.51
N GLU A 447 18.69 31.40 8.19
CA GLU A 447 17.78 30.68 7.29
C GLU A 447 17.68 29.20 7.68
N ALA A 448 18.82 28.55 7.91
CA ALA A 448 18.89 27.18 8.39
C ALA A 448 18.13 26.98 9.71
N CYS A 449 18.39 27.84 10.72
CA CYS A 449 17.70 27.73 12.01
C CYS A 449 16.19 28.00 11.91
N ALA A 450 15.76 28.93 11.05
CA ALA A 450 14.35 29.24 10.86
C ALA A 450 13.58 28.08 10.19
N ILE A 451 14.17 27.44 9.17
CA ILE A 451 13.63 26.22 8.55
C ILE A 451 13.55 25.08 9.58
N VAL A 452 14.65 24.83 10.29
CA VAL A 452 14.78 23.70 11.20
C VAL A 452 13.90 23.85 12.46
N ARG A 453 13.69 25.08 12.95
CA ARG A 453 12.73 25.38 14.02
C ARG A 453 11.30 25.03 13.57
N GLN A 454 10.87 25.50 12.39
CA GLN A 454 9.54 25.16 11.88
C GLN A 454 9.36 23.64 11.70
N LEU A 455 10.39 22.93 11.23
CA LEU A 455 10.37 21.46 11.14
C LEU A 455 10.17 20.80 12.51
N ALA A 456 10.91 21.24 13.53
CA ALA A 456 10.78 20.74 14.89
C ALA A 456 9.38 21.05 15.49
N GLU A 457 8.80 22.21 15.17
CA GLU A 457 7.42 22.57 15.57
C GLU A 457 6.37 21.63 14.95
N VAL A 458 6.51 21.22 13.68
CA VAL A 458 5.61 20.20 13.06
C VAL A 458 5.70 18.88 13.80
N LEU A 459 6.90 18.46 14.16
CA LEU A 459 7.16 17.16 14.78
C LEU A 459 6.76 17.13 16.26
N ALA A 460 6.99 18.22 17.00
CA ALA A 460 6.46 18.38 18.36
C ALA A 460 4.92 18.32 18.37
N ALA A 461 4.26 19.03 17.44
CA ALA A 461 2.80 18.96 17.29
C ALA A 461 2.29 17.57 16.86
N ALA A 462 3.10 16.80 16.12
CA ALA A 462 2.78 15.40 15.82
C ALA A 462 2.93 14.50 17.06
N HIS A 463 4.01 14.66 17.82
CA HIS A 463 4.27 13.90 19.05
C HIS A 463 3.20 14.17 20.11
N GLU A 464 2.77 15.44 20.28
CA GLU A 464 1.63 15.82 21.14
C GLU A 464 0.29 15.21 20.66
N ALA A 465 0.15 14.87 19.36
CA ALA A 465 -1.00 14.17 18.80
C ALA A 465 -0.88 12.63 18.79
N GLY A 466 0.15 12.06 19.43
CA GLY A 466 0.40 10.62 19.46
C GLY A 466 0.85 10.03 18.11
N VAL A 467 1.42 10.86 17.23
CA VAL A 467 1.90 10.50 15.88
C VAL A 467 3.40 10.75 15.76
N ARG A 468 4.11 9.80 15.16
CA ARG A 468 5.55 9.87 14.88
C ARG A 468 5.79 9.79 13.38
N HIS A 469 6.74 10.56 12.84
CA HIS A 469 7.03 10.56 11.40
C HIS A 469 7.89 9.35 10.98
N SER A 470 8.82 8.94 11.85
CA SER A 470 9.72 7.78 11.72
C SER A 470 10.72 7.87 10.56
N SER A 471 10.74 8.96 9.79
CA SER A 471 11.46 9.01 8.52
C SER A 471 11.88 10.41 8.06
N VAL A 472 12.05 11.34 9.00
CA VAL A 472 12.46 12.72 8.73
C VAL A 472 13.79 12.74 7.96
N ARG A 473 13.78 13.27 6.73
CA ARG A 473 14.94 13.38 5.84
C ARG A 473 14.90 14.71 5.06
N PRO A 474 16.03 15.23 4.57
CA PRO A 474 16.08 16.46 3.77
C PRO A 474 15.19 16.49 2.51
N GLU A 475 14.92 15.33 1.88
CA GLU A 475 13.96 15.21 0.77
C GLU A 475 12.49 15.35 1.21
N HIS A 476 12.19 15.17 2.50
CA HIS A 476 10.85 15.29 3.08
C HIS A 476 10.52 16.71 3.59
N VAL A 477 11.50 17.60 3.66
CA VAL A 477 11.34 18.98 4.17
C VAL A 477 11.17 19.92 2.98
N VAL A 478 9.94 20.35 2.66
CA VAL A 478 9.66 21.23 1.53
C VAL A 478 9.53 22.68 2.00
N ILE A 479 10.32 23.58 1.44
CA ILE A 479 10.15 25.03 1.57
C ILE A 479 9.18 25.46 0.48
N ALA A 480 7.90 25.59 0.86
CA ALA A 480 6.79 25.95 -0.04
C ALA A 480 6.33 27.40 0.22
N ARG A 481 5.73 28.04 -0.77
CA ARG A 481 5.11 29.38 -0.62
C ARG A 481 3.62 29.26 -0.38
N ASP A 482 3.10 30.00 0.61
CA ASP A 482 1.66 30.12 0.83
C ASP A 482 1.01 31.14 -0.13
N ALA A 483 -0.31 31.29 -0.04
CA ALA A 483 -1.09 32.16 -0.92
C ALA A 483 -0.75 33.66 -0.81
N TRP A 484 -0.01 34.06 0.23
CA TRP A 484 0.48 35.42 0.44
C TRP A 484 1.97 35.56 0.04
N GLY A 485 2.56 34.52 -0.57
CA GLY A 485 3.96 34.47 -0.97
C GLY A 485 4.93 34.19 0.18
N THR A 486 4.44 33.95 1.41
CA THR A 486 5.29 33.68 2.57
C THR A 486 5.82 32.25 2.46
N GLU A 487 7.14 32.09 2.55
CA GLU A 487 7.75 30.76 2.60
C GLU A 487 7.45 30.10 3.96
N ARG A 488 7.22 28.78 3.93
CA ARG A 488 6.95 27.93 5.10
C ARG A 488 7.47 26.52 4.87
N VAL A 489 7.83 25.85 5.95
CA VAL A 489 8.16 24.43 5.92
C VAL A 489 6.88 23.60 5.84
N LYS A 490 6.85 22.67 4.89
CA LYS A 490 5.87 21.60 4.73
C LYS A 490 6.58 20.25 4.83
N LEU A 491 6.23 19.47 5.85
CA LEU A 491 6.78 18.13 6.07
C LEU A 491 5.93 17.09 5.31
N VAL A 492 6.57 16.34 4.42
CA VAL A 492 5.94 15.29 3.59
C VAL A 492 6.49 13.89 3.92
N GLY A 493 5.96 12.84 3.30
CA GLY A 493 6.55 11.50 3.38
C GLY A 493 6.17 10.71 4.63
N TRP A 494 4.94 10.88 5.14
CA TRP A 494 4.42 10.22 6.33
C TRP A 494 4.08 8.73 6.11
N GLU A 495 4.48 8.17 4.96
CA GLU A 495 4.36 6.75 4.58
C GLU A 495 5.06 5.78 5.55
N ALA A 496 5.93 6.30 6.43
CA ALA A 496 6.62 5.55 7.49
C ALA A 496 6.01 5.77 8.89
N ALA A 497 5.01 6.65 9.03
CA ALA A 497 4.53 7.11 10.33
C ALA A 497 3.97 5.97 11.21
N SER A 498 4.09 6.13 12.52
CA SER A 498 3.39 5.32 13.52
C SER A 498 2.45 6.19 14.35
N VAL A 499 1.40 5.55 14.86
CA VAL A 499 0.28 6.17 15.56
C VAL A 499 -0.01 5.32 16.80
N ASP A 500 -0.37 5.95 17.91
CA ASP A 500 -0.65 5.33 19.23
C ASP A 500 0.54 4.62 19.92
N ASP A 501 1.75 4.66 19.34
CA ASP A 501 3.01 4.16 19.94
C ASP A 501 3.64 5.23 20.87
N ALA A 502 2.81 5.90 21.69
CA ALA A 502 3.12 7.19 22.35
C ALA A 502 4.22 7.13 23.43
N THR A 503 4.61 5.94 23.88
CA THR A 503 5.67 5.71 24.88
C THR A 503 7.02 5.29 24.28
N SER A 504 7.17 5.27 22.94
CA SER A 504 8.39 4.75 22.29
C SER A 504 9.44 5.82 21.94
N ASP A 505 10.70 5.42 21.72
CA ASP A 505 11.89 6.26 21.42
C ASP A 505 11.64 7.34 20.35
N THR A 506 11.50 8.63 20.69
CA THR A 506 11.35 9.73 19.70
C THR A 506 12.62 10.05 18.91
N GLY A 507 13.74 9.39 19.23
CA GLY A 507 15.04 9.55 18.62
C GLY A 507 15.13 9.45 17.09
N PRO A 508 14.32 8.66 16.35
CA PRO A 508 14.34 8.67 14.89
C PRO A 508 13.97 10.03 14.29
N ASP A 509 12.96 10.70 14.88
CA ASP A 509 12.54 12.03 14.42
C ASP A 509 13.55 13.10 14.86
N LEU A 510 14.02 13.03 16.12
CA LEU A 510 15.04 13.95 16.63
C LEU A 510 16.38 13.88 15.86
N SER A 511 16.86 12.67 15.55
CA SER A 511 18.07 12.46 14.76
C SER A 511 17.88 12.91 13.30
N GLY A 512 16.70 12.69 12.72
CA GLY A 512 16.35 13.21 11.40
C GLY A 512 16.28 14.75 11.34
N VAL A 513 15.78 15.42 12.39
CA VAL A 513 15.85 16.88 12.52
C VAL A 513 17.30 17.35 12.67
N GLY A 514 18.11 16.66 13.49
CA GLY A 514 19.55 16.92 13.62
C GLY A 514 20.29 16.79 12.29
N ALA A 515 19.97 15.79 11.47
CA ALA A 515 20.53 15.60 10.14
C ALA A 515 20.10 16.69 9.14
N CYS A 516 18.84 17.17 9.23
CA CYS A 516 18.38 18.32 8.44
C CYS A 516 19.10 19.61 8.85
N ALA A 517 19.29 19.83 10.15
CA ALA A 517 20.06 20.96 10.68
C ALA A 517 21.52 20.92 10.22
N PHE A 518 22.14 19.74 10.28
CA PHE A 518 23.50 19.53 9.81
C PHE A 518 23.66 19.84 8.33
N LEU A 519 22.80 19.28 7.47
CA LEU A 519 22.84 19.54 6.04
C LEU A 519 22.66 21.03 5.73
N ALA A 520 21.71 21.70 6.38
CA ALA A 520 21.45 23.11 6.17
C ALA A 520 22.65 24.00 6.55
N LEU A 521 23.31 23.72 7.69
CA LEU A 521 24.43 24.50 8.22
C LEU A 521 25.79 24.21 7.55
N VAL A 522 25.99 23.00 7.01
CA VAL A 522 27.30 22.52 6.53
C VAL A 522 27.32 22.28 5.01
N GLY A 523 26.15 22.19 4.36
CA GLY A 523 26.05 22.03 2.90
C GLY A 523 26.29 20.60 2.38
N ARG A 524 26.44 19.63 3.27
CA ARG A 524 26.66 18.20 2.97
C ARG A 524 26.00 17.32 4.04
N PRO A 525 25.61 16.07 3.75
CA PRO A 525 25.02 15.18 4.74
C PRO A 525 26.00 14.87 5.88
N ALA A 526 25.45 14.54 7.06
CA ALA A 526 26.21 13.90 8.13
C ALA A 526 26.55 12.46 7.70
N GLY A 527 27.84 12.13 7.63
CA GLY A 527 28.30 10.75 7.44
C GLY A 527 28.50 10.04 8.78
N ASP A 528 28.82 8.75 8.71
CA ASP A 528 28.93 7.86 9.89
C ASP A 528 30.19 8.15 10.74
N LYS A 529 30.17 9.19 11.61
CA LYS A 529 31.08 9.35 12.77
C LYS A 529 30.77 10.51 13.72
N GLU A 530 31.32 10.40 14.93
CA GLU A 530 31.08 11.24 16.12
C GLU A 530 31.52 12.72 16.01
N ASP A 531 32.39 13.03 15.04
CA ASP A 531 32.94 14.37 14.80
C ASP A 531 32.21 15.20 13.73
N ALA A 532 31.05 14.74 13.24
CA ALA A 532 30.27 15.48 12.24
C ALA A 532 30.12 16.96 12.59
N THR A 533 29.72 17.27 13.83
CA THR A 533 29.45 18.64 14.31
C THR A 533 30.67 19.55 14.41
N ALA A 534 31.90 19.05 14.30
CA ALA A 534 33.09 19.90 14.18
C ALA A 534 33.10 20.74 12.89
N ALA A 535 32.29 20.37 11.89
CA ALA A 535 32.07 21.16 10.69
C ALA A 535 31.05 22.31 10.87
N ILE A 536 30.33 22.38 12.00
CA ILE A 536 29.44 23.49 12.33
C ILE A 536 30.29 24.62 12.91
N LYS A 537 30.47 25.70 12.13
CA LYS A 537 31.27 26.88 12.51
C LYS A 537 30.69 27.66 13.71
N ASP A 538 29.43 27.43 14.03
CA ASP A 538 28.69 28.15 15.06
C ASP A 538 28.73 27.39 16.40
N ALA A 539 29.49 27.95 17.35
CA ALA A 539 29.74 27.33 18.65
C ALA A 539 28.47 27.19 19.52
N ALA A 540 27.42 27.98 19.29
CA ALA A 540 26.15 27.83 20.01
C ALA A 540 25.29 26.70 19.43
N LEU A 541 25.35 26.48 18.12
CA LEU A 541 24.54 25.47 17.42
C LEU A 541 25.18 24.08 17.40
N ALA A 542 26.51 23.98 17.36
CA ALA A 542 27.24 22.71 17.37
C ALA A 542 26.78 21.73 18.48
N PRO A 543 26.65 22.12 19.77
CA PRO A 543 26.17 21.20 20.81
C PRO A 543 24.67 20.87 20.68
N VAL A 544 23.85 21.78 20.16
CA VAL A 544 22.40 21.54 19.97
C VAL A 544 22.18 20.47 18.88
N VAL A 545 22.88 20.59 17.75
CA VAL A 545 22.83 19.60 16.67
C VAL A 545 23.49 18.27 17.07
N LYS A 546 24.56 18.28 17.87
CA LYS A 546 25.22 17.05 18.33
C LYS A 546 24.27 16.18 19.15
N ARG A 547 23.58 16.76 20.14
CA ARG A 547 22.59 16.06 20.98
C ARG A 547 21.45 15.48 20.15
N ALA A 548 20.92 16.25 19.19
CA ALA A 548 19.86 15.77 18.30
C ALA A 548 20.28 14.56 17.46
N LEU A 549 21.46 14.62 16.83
CA LEU A 549 22.03 13.49 16.07
C LEU A 549 22.20 12.25 16.96
N ALA A 550 22.68 12.44 18.20
CA ALA A 550 22.86 11.40 19.22
C ALA A 550 21.54 10.91 19.88
N LYS A 551 20.38 11.47 19.51
CA LYS A 551 19.04 11.18 20.09
C LYS A 551 18.87 11.60 21.57
N GLU A 552 19.66 12.56 22.04
CA GLU A 552 19.60 13.04 23.42
C GLU A 552 18.52 14.12 23.60
N GLY A 553 17.49 13.82 24.38
CA GLY A 553 16.36 14.72 24.68
C GLY A 553 15.15 14.50 23.76
N SER A 554 14.29 15.52 23.64
CA SER A 554 13.13 15.52 22.75
C SER A 554 13.26 16.55 21.61
N VAL A 555 12.38 16.44 20.61
CA VAL A 555 12.27 17.42 19.52
C VAL A 555 11.89 18.82 20.04
N LYS A 556 11.17 18.89 21.17
CA LYS A 556 10.78 20.14 21.82
C LYS A 556 11.99 20.82 22.47
N ASP A 557 12.78 20.08 23.25
CA ASP A 557 14.02 20.60 23.87
C ASP A 557 15.01 21.09 22.81
N PHE A 558 15.06 20.42 21.65
CA PHE A 558 15.84 20.86 20.50
C PHE A 558 15.31 22.16 19.89
N ALA A 559 13.99 22.31 19.72
CA ALA A 559 13.37 23.55 19.21
C ALA A 559 13.63 24.74 20.14
N ASP A 560 13.47 24.54 21.45
CA ASP A 560 13.69 25.56 22.47
C ASP A 560 15.18 25.96 22.54
N ALA A 561 16.11 24.99 22.55
CA ALA A 561 17.55 25.26 22.52
C ALA A 561 18.01 25.95 21.22
N LEU A 562 17.38 25.63 20.09
CA LEU A 562 17.63 26.29 18.80
C LEU A 562 17.12 27.74 18.82
N ALA A 563 15.97 28.00 19.45
CA ALA A 563 15.45 29.34 19.64
C ALA A 563 16.35 30.17 20.58
N ASP A 564 16.82 29.60 21.69
CA ASP A 564 17.75 30.26 22.62
C ASP A 564 19.07 30.65 21.95
N ALA A 565 19.65 29.77 21.12
CA ALA A 565 20.86 30.07 20.33
C ALA A 565 20.66 31.21 19.29
N MET A 566 19.41 31.52 18.94
CA MET A 566 19.03 32.59 18.01
C MET A 566 18.62 33.90 18.69
N LYS A 567 18.25 33.91 19.99
CA LYS A 567 17.76 35.11 20.71
C LYS A 567 18.72 36.31 20.69
N ALA A 568 20.01 36.08 20.44
CA ALA A 568 21.04 37.11 20.38
C ALA A 568 21.31 37.67 18.96
N ARG A 569 20.41 37.46 17.98
CA ARG A 569 20.62 37.82 16.56
C ARG A 569 19.43 38.63 16.02
N GLU A 570 19.71 39.61 15.16
CA GLU A 570 18.67 40.43 14.51
C GLU A 570 17.79 39.55 13.60
N PRO A 571 16.46 39.65 13.63
CA PRO A 571 15.58 38.79 12.85
C PRO A 571 15.58 39.14 11.35
N THR A 572 16.06 38.24 10.49
CA THR A 572 15.92 38.38 9.03
C THR A 572 14.46 38.22 8.57
N THR A 573 14.14 38.83 7.42
CA THR A 573 12.81 38.87 6.78
C THR A 573 12.30 37.52 6.25
N VAL A 574 12.93 36.40 6.60
CA VAL A 574 12.68 35.07 6.05
C VAL A 574 12.02 34.20 7.13
N LEU A 575 10.81 33.70 6.85
CA LEU A 575 9.98 32.85 7.73
C LEU A 575 9.38 33.52 9.00
N THR A 576 9.10 34.84 8.98
CA THR A 576 8.62 35.65 10.13
C THR A 576 7.14 35.51 10.51
N ALA A 577 6.47 34.39 10.16
CA ALA A 577 5.04 34.20 10.41
C ALA A 577 4.77 33.21 11.56
N VAL A 578 4.27 33.74 12.70
CA VAL A 578 3.83 32.97 13.87
C VAL A 578 2.69 32.00 13.51
N PRO A 579 2.67 30.75 14.03
CA PRO A 579 1.57 29.82 13.79
C PRO A 579 0.32 30.18 14.61
N GLU A 580 -0.61 30.92 14.00
CA GLU A 580 -1.96 31.06 14.56
C GLU A 580 -2.69 29.71 14.60
N LYS A 581 -3.39 29.42 15.71
CA LYS A 581 -4.20 28.20 15.85
C LYS A 581 -5.36 28.24 14.84
N ARG A 582 -5.56 27.16 14.07
CA ARG A 582 -6.68 27.01 13.13
C ARG A 582 -8.03 27.17 13.86
N GLY A 583 -8.62 28.37 13.79
CA GLY A 583 -9.79 28.73 14.59
C GLY A 583 -10.70 29.81 14.00
N ALA A 584 -10.52 30.22 12.73
CA ALA A 584 -11.42 31.14 12.05
C ALA A 584 -11.52 30.85 10.55
N SER A 585 -12.74 30.84 10.00
CA SER A 585 -12.98 30.81 8.56
C SER A 585 -12.85 32.21 7.97
N MET A 586 -11.62 32.73 7.91
CA MET A 586 -11.35 33.96 7.17
C MET A 586 -11.32 33.64 5.67
N ARG A 587 -12.36 34.09 4.97
CA ARG A 587 -12.43 34.06 3.50
C ARG A 587 -11.21 34.81 2.95
N PRO A 588 -10.32 34.17 2.18
CA PRO A 588 -9.13 34.85 1.68
C PRO A 588 -9.54 36.03 0.78
N PRO A 589 -8.77 37.13 0.76
CA PRO A 589 -8.95 38.17 -0.25
C PRO A 589 -8.83 37.53 -1.64
N ALA A 590 -9.58 38.05 -2.61
CA ALA A 590 -9.51 37.55 -3.98
C ALA A 590 -8.06 37.63 -4.47
N ALA A 591 -7.46 36.48 -4.80
CA ALA A 591 -6.06 36.42 -5.18
C ALA A 591 -5.83 37.34 -6.40
N PRO A 592 -4.82 38.22 -6.39
CA PRO A 592 -4.43 38.92 -7.59
C PRO A 592 -4.11 37.88 -8.68
N PRO A 593 -4.45 38.14 -9.95
CA PRO A 593 -4.26 37.16 -11.02
C PRO A 593 -2.78 36.77 -11.07
N ALA A 594 -2.50 35.50 -10.79
CA ALA A 594 -1.14 35.06 -10.53
C ALA A 594 -0.23 35.36 -11.72
N GLU A 595 0.78 36.22 -11.49
CA GLU A 595 1.88 36.45 -12.42
C GLU A 595 2.80 35.22 -12.43
N SER A 596 2.29 34.17 -13.06
CA SER A 596 3.05 33.00 -13.48
C SER A 596 4.34 33.46 -14.18
N PRO A 597 5.53 32.94 -13.83
CA PRO A 597 6.78 33.17 -14.56
C PRO A 597 6.70 32.68 -16.01
N LYS A 598 6.09 33.50 -16.86
CA LYS A 598 5.82 33.24 -18.27
C LYS A 598 7.07 33.53 -19.10
N GLU A 599 8.00 32.58 -19.06
CA GLU A 599 8.48 32.08 -20.35
C GLU A 599 7.32 31.33 -21.01
N LEU A 600 6.40 32.10 -21.60
CA LEU A 600 5.38 31.59 -22.52
C LEU A 600 6.12 30.77 -23.58
N ARG A 601 5.80 29.48 -23.67
CA ARG A 601 6.31 28.62 -24.75
C ARG A 601 5.97 29.30 -26.07
N ARG A 602 6.99 29.84 -26.75
CA ARG A 602 6.85 30.85 -27.80
C ARG A 602 5.95 30.42 -28.95
N PHE A 603 5.78 29.11 -29.14
CA PHE A 603 4.87 28.50 -30.10
C PHE A 603 4.16 27.28 -29.48
N PRO A 604 2.88 27.03 -29.81
CA PRO A 604 2.24 25.76 -29.52
C PRO A 604 2.96 24.61 -30.23
N ARG A 605 2.93 23.41 -29.64
CA ARG A 605 3.57 22.19 -30.16
C ARG A 605 2.52 21.10 -30.32
N ALA A 606 2.61 20.31 -31.39
CA ALA A 606 1.75 19.14 -31.62
C ALA A 606 2.59 17.86 -31.66
N PRO A 607 2.06 16.71 -31.19
CA PRO A 607 2.74 15.42 -31.29
C PRO A 607 3.07 15.10 -32.75
N TYR A 608 4.32 14.72 -33.03
CA TYR A 608 4.75 14.40 -34.40
C TYR A 608 5.95 13.45 -34.37
N ARG A 609 5.81 12.32 -35.06
CA ARG A 609 6.78 11.21 -35.03
C ARG A 609 7.22 10.80 -36.44
N THR A 610 8.02 11.63 -37.08
CA THR A 610 8.82 11.25 -38.26
C THR A 610 10.23 10.81 -37.84
N PRO A 611 10.89 9.89 -38.57
CA PRO A 611 12.34 9.80 -38.61
C PRO A 611 12.97 11.17 -38.91
N VAL A 612 14.14 11.43 -38.34
CA VAL A 612 14.90 12.68 -38.45
C VAL A 612 16.37 12.34 -38.63
N ARG A 613 17.05 13.01 -39.56
CA ARG A 613 18.52 13.01 -39.69
C ARG A 613 19.07 14.40 -39.36
N VAL A 614 20.06 14.47 -38.49
CA VAL A 614 20.68 15.74 -38.06
C VAL A 614 22.13 15.76 -38.53
N GLU A 615 22.44 16.60 -39.51
CA GLU A 615 23.76 16.76 -40.10
C GLU A 615 24.53 17.90 -39.43
N ILE A 616 25.72 17.57 -38.90
CA ILE A 616 26.62 18.47 -38.19
C ILE A 616 27.79 18.77 -39.11
N ALA A 617 27.98 20.05 -39.46
CA ALA A 617 29.00 20.49 -40.40
C ALA A 617 30.41 20.03 -39.98
N GLY A 618 31.09 19.29 -40.86
CA GLY A 618 32.43 18.76 -40.63
C GLY A 618 32.55 17.57 -39.66
N ILE A 619 31.45 17.12 -39.03
CA ILE A 619 31.48 16.06 -38.00
C ILE A 619 30.71 14.80 -38.45
N GLY A 620 29.59 14.95 -39.18
CA GLY A 620 28.83 13.81 -39.72
C GLY A 620 27.32 13.94 -39.52
N ALA A 621 26.59 12.84 -39.73
CA ALA A 621 25.14 12.77 -39.57
C ALA A 621 24.75 11.88 -38.38
N VAL A 622 23.79 12.32 -37.58
CA VAL A 622 23.20 11.58 -36.46
C VAL A 622 21.72 11.33 -36.74
N ASP A 623 21.32 10.06 -36.77
CA ASP A 623 19.94 9.65 -37.02
C ASP A 623 19.11 9.57 -35.72
N GLY A 624 17.81 9.82 -35.83
CA GLY A 624 16.87 9.90 -34.71
C GLY A 624 15.40 9.96 -35.13
N ARG A 625 14.54 10.37 -34.19
CA ARG A 625 13.09 10.49 -34.37
C ARG A 625 12.57 11.75 -33.68
N SER A 626 11.60 12.42 -34.28
CA SER A 626 10.85 13.49 -33.61
C SER A 626 9.82 12.93 -32.63
N GLU A 627 9.48 13.69 -31.60
CA GLU A 627 8.33 13.40 -30.71
C GLU A 627 7.26 14.50 -30.80
N ASP A 628 7.66 15.76 -31.05
CA ASP A 628 6.75 16.87 -31.32
C ASP A 628 7.33 17.88 -32.35
N ILE A 629 6.44 18.72 -32.89
CA ILE A 629 6.78 19.78 -33.85
C ILE A 629 6.05 21.09 -33.51
N SER A 630 6.66 22.21 -33.91
CA SER A 630 6.11 23.57 -33.74
C SER A 630 6.72 24.52 -34.76
N ALA A 631 6.14 25.72 -34.93
CA ALA A 631 6.74 26.79 -35.71
C ALA A 631 8.13 27.25 -35.18
N GLY A 632 8.45 26.93 -33.92
CA GLY A 632 9.79 27.14 -33.33
C GLY A 632 10.73 25.92 -33.42
N GLY A 633 10.39 24.90 -34.21
CA GLY A 633 11.19 23.69 -34.38
C GLY A 633 10.73 22.47 -33.56
N LEU A 634 11.60 21.47 -33.44
CA LEU A 634 11.26 20.07 -33.11
C LEU A 634 11.87 19.62 -31.77
N PHE A 635 11.20 18.70 -31.09
CA PHE A 635 11.82 17.86 -30.06
C PHE A 635 12.24 16.53 -30.71
N VAL A 636 13.53 16.21 -30.64
CA VAL A 636 14.14 15.07 -31.34
C VAL A 636 14.88 14.17 -30.36
N VAL A 637 14.80 12.86 -30.59
CA VAL A 637 15.40 11.80 -29.81
C VAL A 637 16.40 11.06 -30.71
N THR A 638 17.69 11.07 -30.37
CA THR A 638 18.78 10.56 -31.22
C THR A 638 19.61 9.48 -30.51
N ARG A 639 20.42 8.74 -31.29
CA ARG A 639 21.52 7.90 -30.77
C ARG A 639 22.86 8.53 -31.13
N GLY A 640 23.20 9.62 -30.46
CA GLY A 640 24.48 10.31 -30.63
C GLY A 640 24.56 11.61 -29.84
N HIS A 641 25.77 12.01 -29.46
CA HIS A 641 26.01 13.28 -28.80
C HIS A 641 26.03 14.43 -29.84
N ILE A 642 25.07 15.35 -29.73
CA ILE A 642 25.13 16.66 -30.38
C ILE A 642 25.28 17.71 -29.28
N ALA A 643 26.20 18.66 -29.45
CA ALA A 643 26.51 19.68 -28.44
C ALA A 643 25.44 20.79 -28.38
N ASP A 644 25.28 21.37 -27.20
CA ASP A 644 24.44 22.57 -27.02
C ASP A 644 24.95 23.73 -27.89
N ARG A 645 24.02 24.48 -28.47
CA ARG A 645 24.25 25.58 -29.42
C ARG A 645 24.91 25.19 -30.76
N ALA A 646 25.09 23.90 -31.04
CA ALA A 646 25.56 23.45 -32.35
C ALA A 646 24.58 23.87 -33.46
N GLN A 647 25.13 24.45 -34.53
CA GLN A 647 24.41 24.65 -35.79
C GLN A 647 24.39 23.34 -36.57
N VAL A 648 23.20 22.96 -37.05
CA VAL A 648 22.95 21.68 -37.72
C VAL A 648 21.97 21.85 -38.88
N THR A 649 22.02 20.97 -39.87
CA THR A 649 20.98 20.83 -40.88
C THR A 649 20.09 19.66 -40.48
N ILE A 650 18.79 19.92 -40.25
CA ILE A 650 17.82 18.91 -39.86
C ILE A 650 16.98 18.47 -41.07
N ARG A 651 16.95 17.16 -41.32
CA ARG A 651 16.18 16.51 -42.38
C ARG A 651 15.04 15.70 -41.80
N PHE A 652 13.81 16.01 -42.23
CA PHE A 652 12.58 15.41 -41.72
C PHE A 652 11.44 15.53 -42.74
N ALA A 653 10.41 14.70 -42.64
CA ALA A 653 9.19 14.81 -43.46
C ALA A 653 8.26 15.90 -42.94
N LEU A 654 7.59 16.64 -43.83
CA LEU A 654 6.54 17.59 -43.45
C LEU A 654 5.23 16.89 -43.03
N PRO A 655 4.46 17.47 -42.09
CA PRO A 655 3.35 16.77 -41.45
C PRO A 655 2.05 16.70 -42.25
N ILE A 656 1.94 17.38 -43.41
CA ILE A 656 0.71 17.38 -44.22
C ILE A 656 0.89 16.62 -45.54
N ASP A 657 1.99 16.83 -46.27
CA ASP A 657 2.26 16.17 -47.56
C ASP A 657 3.32 15.04 -47.51
N GLY A 658 3.97 14.83 -46.36
CA GLY A 658 5.04 13.84 -46.18
C GLY A 658 6.36 14.19 -46.87
N LYS A 659 6.47 15.36 -47.51
CA LYS A 659 7.66 15.76 -48.29
C LYS A 659 8.86 15.96 -47.37
N VAL A 660 10.00 15.35 -47.71
CA VAL A 660 11.23 15.51 -46.95
C VAL A 660 11.86 16.88 -47.25
N VAL A 661 12.08 17.67 -46.19
CA VAL A 661 12.76 18.96 -46.24
C VAL A 661 14.12 18.90 -45.54
N SER A 662 14.99 19.87 -45.84
CA SER A 662 16.26 20.10 -45.14
C SER A 662 16.28 21.53 -44.65
N GLU A 663 16.28 21.75 -43.34
CA GLU A 663 16.20 23.08 -42.72
C GLU A 663 17.46 23.36 -41.89
N MET A 664 17.91 24.62 -41.83
CA MET A 664 18.94 25.02 -40.88
C MET A 664 18.36 25.12 -39.47
N ALA A 665 19.14 24.73 -38.46
CA ALA A 665 18.69 24.69 -37.09
C ALA A 665 19.81 24.87 -36.07
N ILE A 666 19.44 25.19 -34.82
CA ILE A 666 20.33 25.28 -33.66
C ILE A 666 19.82 24.35 -32.55
N VAL A 667 20.72 23.54 -32.00
CA VAL A 667 20.45 22.77 -30.78
C VAL A 667 20.34 23.72 -29.59
N LYS A 668 19.16 23.83 -28.99
CA LYS A 668 18.95 24.63 -27.77
C LYS A 668 19.49 23.95 -26.52
N TRP A 669 19.33 22.64 -26.44
CA TRP A 669 19.77 21.80 -25.32
C TRP A 669 19.81 20.32 -25.75
N SER A 670 20.71 19.57 -25.14
CA SER A 670 20.97 18.15 -25.38
C SER A 670 21.12 17.44 -24.03
N ARG A 671 20.25 16.46 -23.76
CA ARG A 671 20.18 15.78 -22.45
C ARG A 671 20.21 14.26 -22.61
N ALA A 672 21.09 13.61 -21.87
CA ALA A 672 21.06 12.16 -21.67
C ALA A 672 20.23 11.81 -20.42
N PRO A 673 19.64 10.60 -20.34
CA PRO A 673 18.91 10.15 -19.16
C PRO A 673 19.84 9.85 -17.96
N ASN A 674 21.09 9.44 -18.22
CA ASN A 674 22.19 9.28 -17.26
C ASN A 674 23.42 10.03 -17.78
N ALA A 675 24.33 10.46 -16.90
CA ALA A 675 25.51 11.24 -17.29
C ALA A 675 26.57 10.41 -18.06
N ASP A 676 26.83 9.19 -17.59
CA ASP A 676 28.03 8.41 -17.93
C ASP A 676 27.84 7.40 -19.09
N ASP A 677 26.63 7.34 -19.66
CA ASP A 677 26.26 6.34 -20.66
C ASP A 677 26.65 6.77 -22.09
N VAL A 678 27.83 6.30 -22.52
CA VAL A 678 28.42 6.54 -23.86
C VAL A 678 27.76 5.65 -24.92
N GLY A 679 26.47 5.92 -25.16
CA GLY A 679 25.63 5.16 -26.10
C GLY A 679 24.13 5.45 -25.91
N ALA A 680 23.74 5.96 -24.75
CA ALA A 680 22.37 6.33 -24.42
C ALA A 680 21.65 7.17 -25.49
N VAL A 681 20.35 6.88 -25.59
CA VAL A 681 19.38 7.68 -26.33
C VAL A 681 19.29 9.09 -25.72
N ARG A 682 19.54 10.13 -26.51
CA ARG A 682 19.57 11.54 -26.07
C ARG A 682 18.35 12.31 -26.53
N ALA A 683 17.86 13.19 -25.66
CA ALA A 683 16.74 14.09 -25.86
C ALA A 683 17.28 15.48 -26.24
N ILE A 684 16.88 16.01 -27.40
CA ILE A 684 17.45 17.22 -27.99
C ILE A 684 16.35 18.19 -28.42
N GLY A 685 16.38 19.43 -27.90
CA GLY A 685 15.52 20.51 -28.35
C GLY A 685 16.17 21.28 -29.51
N ILE A 686 15.49 21.37 -30.66
CA ILE A 686 16.05 21.95 -31.90
C ILE A 686 15.16 23.11 -32.37
N GLU A 687 15.74 24.31 -32.48
CA GLU A 687 15.08 25.51 -33.05
C GLU A 687 15.45 25.66 -34.52
N LEU A 688 14.45 25.87 -35.39
CA LEU A 688 14.68 26.10 -36.82
C LEU A 688 15.12 27.55 -37.07
N VAL A 689 16.16 27.74 -37.87
CA VAL A 689 16.70 29.03 -38.27
C VAL A 689 16.12 29.40 -39.62
N SER A 690 15.16 30.33 -39.63
CA SER A 690 14.47 30.81 -40.84
C SER A 690 13.90 29.70 -41.73
N PRO A 691 13.01 28.83 -41.19
CA PRO A 691 12.46 27.69 -41.94
C PRO A 691 11.73 28.11 -43.22
N GLY A 692 11.75 27.23 -44.22
CA GLY A 692 11.09 27.45 -45.50
C GLY A 692 9.61 27.83 -45.38
N ALA A 693 9.11 28.64 -46.32
CA ALA A 693 7.73 29.13 -46.30
C ALA A 693 6.69 27.99 -46.28
N GLU A 694 6.92 26.91 -47.03
CA GLU A 694 6.03 25.74 -47.06
C GLU A 694 6.13 24.92 -45.76
N THR A 695 7.35 24.73 -45.21
CA THR A 695 7.56 24.12 -43.88
C THR A 695 6.79 24.87 -42.80
N THR A 696 6.93 26.19 -42.75
CA THR A 696 6.24 27.07 -41.81
C THR A 696 4.72 26.94 -41.92
N LYS A 697 4.20 26.94 -43.16
CA LYS A 697 2.77 26.83 -43.47
C LYS A 697 2.18 25.46 -43.10
N GLN A 698 2.85 24.36 -43.44
CA GLN A 698 2.36 23.02 -43.11
C GLN A 698 2.45 22.73 -41.61
N VAL A 699 3.53 23.14 -40.94
CA VAL A 699 3.66 22.99 -39.49
C VAL A 699 2.62 23.81 -38.74
N ALA A 700 2.35 25.06 -39.15
CA ALA A 700 1.30 25.87 -38.56
C ALA A 700 -0.09 25.22 -38.74
N ARG A 701 -0.41 24.73 -39.94
CA ARG A 701 -1.69 24.04 -40.22
C ARG A 701 -1.83 22.74 -39.43
N TYR A 702 -0.77 21.94 -39.31
CA TYR A 702 -0.79 20.70 -38.53
C TYR A 702 -1.00 20.96 -37.04
N VAL A 703 -0.29 21.95 -36.48
CA VAL A 703 -0.46 22.32 -35.06
C VAL A 703 -1.87 22.88 -34.79
N GLN A 704 -2.52 23.54 -35.76
CA GLN A 704 -3.93 23.93 -35.66
C GLN A 704 -4.88 22.73 -35.69
N LEU A 705 -4.70 21.78 -36.63
CA LEU A 705 -5.54 20.58 -36.72
C LEU A 705 -5.48 19.74 -35.43
N MET A 706 -4.27 19.46 -34.94
CA MET A 706 -4.07 18.70 -33.69
C MET A 706 -4.53 19.44 -32.43
N ALA A 707 -4.78 20.75 -32.51
CA ALA A 707 -5.38 21.53 -31.44
C ALA A 707 -6.92 21.53 -31.51
N SER A 708 -7.52 21.44 -32.70
CA SER A 708 -8.97 21.28 -32.85
C SER A 708 -9.49 19.89 -32.48
N GLU A 709 -8.63 18.87 -32.46
CA GLU A 709 -8.95 17.52 -31.95
C GLU A 709 -8.80 17.39 -30.42
N GLN A 710 -8.52 18.49 -29.70
CA GLN A 710 -8.32 18.52 -28.24
C GLN A 710 -9.35 19.43 -27.51
N VAL A 711 -10.56 19.57 -28.08
CA VAL A 711 -11.68 20.38 -27.57
C VAL A 711 -12.92 19.52 -27.40
#